data_AF-A0A0A1E7C3-F1
#
_entry.id   AF-A0A0A1E7C3-F1
#
_cell.length_a   1.000
_cell.length_b   1.000
_cell.length_c   1.000
_cell.angle_alpha   90.00
_cell.angle_beta   90.00
_cell.angle_gamma   90.00
#
_symmetry.space_group_name_H-M   'P 1'
#
loop_
_entity.id
_entity.type
_entity.pdbx_description
1 polymer ?
#
loop_
_entity_poly.entity_id
_entity_poly.type
_entity_poly.pdbx_seq_one_letter_code
_entity_poly.pdbx_strand_id
1 'polypeptide(L)'
;KKTTLEKGSTINVSGKEKGGRAIVWGDIALINGNINAQGSDIVKTGGFVETSGHYLSIGDDAIVDAKEWLLDPDNIDIVNGNNIENQLKLGAGSTRNKVLADSLTSINNATLSTALQKGIEVNISATKNVTVKADVDVQNGTLVLHSQRNGVTIDGNITSTQDGNLTIKAGSWVNIHKNITLGMGFLNITSNDNIAFEKGDNLTITAQGNIISNQENKQLRFSNVSLNGMGAGLTFTANKGNHTHKFNGTLNISGKVVINQTTPHYIAPWNASADSYWNVTTLTLDNNAQFTFIKFVDSNRSVVLNSGSRGGSRSFAGVKFYGENNEMKFNIGNNANVEFKLKSNDNTSNNKPLPIQFLSNISATGNGTVSFDIHANLSARSTELNMSSINISNGANLSINSHVRGNNAFEIKKDLTINATGSNFNLKQTKDKFDNSYEKNAISSTHNLTILGGNVTLGGENSSSNIKGNININSKANVTLQAYAGTSHLDKKERTLTLGNVSVEGNLNIIGSNAHINGNLSIAENAEFKGETNDNLNITGTFTNNGISEINIKQGAVNILGDIINKKSLNITTNARSNQKTVIAGKITNEKGSLNITNNGGDTEIQIGGDISQKEGNLTISSDKVNITKQITIKKGVNGGSSDSSTESQANLTIKTKELKLTEDLSISGFNKAEITAKDGSDLTIGNSNDGNSGAKAKTVTFNNVKDSKISADGHNVTLNSKVETSGSNGGVESNSDNDTGLTITAKNVEVNKDITSLKTVNITASEKVTTTAGSTINATNGKASITTKTGDISGTISGNTVSVSATEGLTTQSGSKIEAKTGEANVTSATGTIGGTISGNTVNVAANTGSLTIKDGAKVDATNGAATLTATSGELTTQAGSDIKATSGTLVINAKDAKLDGTASGNRTEVNATNASGSGSVTAK
;
A
#
# COMPACT_ATOMS: atom_id res chain seq x y z
N LYS A 1 -37.77 -37.46 -68.03
CA LYS A 1 -39.20 -37.56 -67.68
C LYS A 1 -39.83 -36.19 -67.83
N LYS A 2 -40.74 -36.02 -68.79
CA LYS A 2 -41.44 -34.76 -69.05
C LYS A 2 -42.83 -34.83 -68.46
N THR A 3 -43.22 -33.82 -67.70
CA THR A 3 -44.58 -33.65 -67.17
C THR A 3 -45.13 -32.36 -67.75
N THR A 4 -46.35 -32.38 -68.25
CA THR A 4 -46.95 -31.20 -68.89
C THR A 4 -48.39 -31.02 -68.43
N LEU A 5 -48.71 -29.79 -68.03
CA LEU A 5 -50.10 -29.35 -67.86
C LEU A 5 -50.48 -28.60 -69.15
N GLU A 6 -51.33 -29.21 -69.96
CA GLU A 6 -51.68 -28.70 -71.28
C GLU A 6 -52.61 -27.47 -71.21
N LYS A 7 -52.67 -26.73 -72.32
CA LYS A 7 -53.49 -25.52 -72.44
C LYS A 7 -54.96 -25.79 -72.15
N GLY A 8 -55.55 -24.96 -71.29
CA GLY A 8 -56.94 -25.11 -70.84
C GLY A 8 -57.14 -26.10 -69.68
N SER A 9 -56.14 -26.89 -69.33
CA SER A 9 -56.20 -27.78 -68.16
C SER A 9 -56.15 -26.96 -66.86
N THR A 10 -56.89 -27.38 -65.84
CA THR A 10 -56.88 -26.72 -64.52
C THR A 10 -56.65 -27.73 -63.40
N ILE A 11 -55.65 -27.47 -62.55
CA ILE A 11 -55.48 -28.15 -61.27
C ILE A 11 -55.96 -27.18 -60.18
N ASN A 12 -57.06 -27.50 -59.50
CA ASN A 12 -57.58 -26.67 -58.42
C ASN A 12 -57.50 -27.41 -57.09
N VAL A 13 -56.62 -26.94 -56.22
CA VAL A 13 -56.45 -27.41 -54.85
C VAL A 13 -56.88 -26.33 -53.84
N SER A 14 -57.72 -25.39 -54.23
CA SER A 14 -58.22 -24.33 -53.33
C SER A 14 -59.17 -24.89 -52.27
N GLY A 15 -59.18 -24.29 -51.07
CA GLY A 15 -60.01 -24.70 -49.94
C GLY A 15 -60.71 -23.51 -49.28
N LYS A 16 -61.75 -23.79 -48.47
CA LYS A 16 -62.58 -22.74 -47.86
C LYS A 16 -61.83 -21.93 -46.80
N GLU A 17 -60.87 -22.53 -46.09
CA GLU A 17 -60.03 -21.87 -45.06
C GLU A 17 -58.55 -21.85 -45.47
N LYS A 18 -57.97 -23.04 -45.74
CA LYS A 18 -56.60 -23.21 -46.26
C LYS A 18 -56.60 -23.83 -47.65
N GLY A 19 -55.79 -23.31 -48.57
CA GLY A 19 -55.51 -23.95 -49.85
C GLY A 19 -54.61 -25.19 -49.69
N GLY A 20 -54.76 -26.16 -50.58
CA GLY A 20 -53.91 -27.35 -50.71
C GLY A 20 -52.64 -27.11 -51.54
N ARG A 21 -51.79 -28.14 -51.67
CA ARG A 21 -50.52 -28.08 -52.41
C ARG A 21 -50.63 -28.87 -53.72
N ALA A 22 -50.38 -28.21 -54.85
CA ALA A 22 -50.19 -28.87 -56.14
C ALA A 22 -48.69 -28.96 -56.44
N ILE A 23 -48.19 -30.14 -56.81
CA ILE A 23 -46.79 -30.36 -57.19
C ILE A 23 -46.76 -30.94 -58.60
N VAL A 24 -46.13 -30.22 -59.53
CA VAL A 24 -45.81 -30.74 -60.86
C VAL A 24 -44.31 -30.99 -60.91
N TRP A 25 -43.91 -32.24 -61.20
CA TRP A 25 -42.51 -32.66 -61.12
C TRP A 25 -42.11 -33.46 -62.37
N GLY A 26 -40.85 -33.34 -62.77
CA GLY A 26 -40.24 -34.04 -63.88
C GLY A 26 -38.86 -33.45 -64.18
N ASP A 27 -38.07 -34.12 -65.02
CA ASP A 27 -36.82 -33.54 -65.55
C ASP A 27 -37.12 -32.30 -66.40
N ILE A 28 -38.32 -32.24 -67.00
CA ILE A 28 -38.92 -31.04 -67.60
C ILE A 28 -40.38 -30.97 -67.12
N ALA A 29 -40.76 -29.87 -66.46
CA ALA A 29 -42.14 -29.56 -66.09
C ALA A 29 -42.63 -28.35 -66.89
N LEU A 30 -43.58 -28.56 -67.80
CA LEU A 30 -44.14 -27.51 -68.64
C LEU A 30 -45.58 -27.21 -68.21
N ILE A 31 -45.85 -25.97 -67.80
CA ILE A 31 -47.18 -25.54 -67.38
C ILE A 31 -47.73 -24.55 -68.41
N ASN A 32 -48.72 -25.00 -69.18
CA ASN A 32 -49.45 -24.19 -70.16
C ASN A 32 -50.95 -24.07 -69.79
N GLY A 33 -51.35 -24.56 -68.61
CA GLY A 33 -52.69 -24.47 -68.04
C GLY A 33 -52.72 -23.74 -66.70
N ASN A 34 -53.85 -23.80 -65.99
CA ASN A 34 -54.07 -23.06 -64.74
C ASN A 34 -53.83 -23.94 -63.51
N ILE A 35 -53.18 -23.38 -62.48
CA ILE A 35 -53.08 -24.01 -61.15
C ILE A 35 -53.65 -23.04 -60.11
N ASN A 36 -54.71 -23.46 -59.43
CA ASN A 36 -55.41 -22.68 -58.42
C ASN A 36 -55.21 -23.30 -57.04
N ALA A 37 -54.67 -22.55 -56.08
CA ALA A 37 -54.39 -23.02 -54.73
C ALA A 37 -54.67 -21.93 -53.69
N GLN A 38 -55.94 -21.54 -53.53
CA GLN A 38 -56.38 -20.41 -52.70
C GLN A 38 -57.09 -20.87 -51.42
N GLY A 39 -56.99 -20.09 -50.34
CA GLY A 39 -57.73 -20.26 -49.07
C GLY A 39 -58.24 -18.91 -48.54
N SER A 40 -59.34 -18.90 -47.76
CA SER A 40 -59.93 -17.64 -47.25
C SER A 40 -59.04 -16.86 -46.29
N ASP A 41 -57.96 -17.46 -45.78
CA ASP A 41 -57.06 -16.78 -44.84
C ASP A 41 -55.98 -15.95 -45.59
N ILE A 42 -55.91 -16.09 -46.92
CA ILE A 42 -54.82 -15.57 -47.77
C ILE A 42 -55.37 -14.62 -48.86
N VAL A 43 -56.59 -14.08 -48.70
CA VAL A 43 -57.36 -13.36 -49.75
C VAL A 43 -56.68 -12.09 -50.28
N LYS A 44 -55.52 -11.68 -49.77
CA LYS A 44 -54.76 -10.52 -50.28
C LYS A 44 -53.36 -10.83 -50.83
N THR A 45 -52.86 -12.07 -50.76
CA THR A 45 -51.48 -12.37 -51.23
C THR A 45 -51.36 -13.57 -52.17
N GLY A 46 -52.44 -14.28 -52.50
CA GLY A 46 -52.36 -15.43 -53.41
C GLY A 46 -51.59 -16.63 -52.82
N GLY A 47 -51.66 -17.78 -53.48
CA GLY A 47 -50.89 -18.97 -53.12
C GLY A 47 -49.41 -18.86 -53.53
N PHE A 48 -48.53 -19.61 -52.85
CA PHE A 48 -47.07 -19.60 -53.08
C PHE A 48 -46.66 -20.60 -54.18
N VAL A 49 -45.78 -20.18 -55.09
CA VAL A 49 -45.18 -21.04 -56.14
C VAL A 49 -43.67 -21.18 -55.88
N GLU A 50 -43.20 -22.42 -55.72
CA GLU A 50 -41.78 -22.77 -55.55
C GLU A 50 -41.31 -23.60 -56.75
N THR A 51 -40.11 -23.33 -57.24
CA THR A 51 -39.49 -24.14 -58.31
C THR A 51 -38.10 -24.62 -57.87
N SER A 52 -37.77 -25.88 -58.16
CA SER A 52 -36.50 -26.51 -57.77
C SER A 52 -35.64 -26.92 -58.97
N GLY A 53 -35.91 -26.39 -60.17
CA GLY A 53 -35.21 -26.75 -61.42
C GLY A 53 -34.22 -25.67 -61.84
N HIS A 54 -33.14 -26.03 -62.55
CA HIS A 54 -32.04 -25.12 -62.95
C HIS A 54 -32.40 -24.09 -64.04
N TYR A 55 -33.58 -24.20 -64.67
CA TYR A 55 -34.06 -23.29 -65.70
C TYR A 55 -35.56 -23.07 -65.52
N LEU A 56 -35.97 -21.81 -65.38
CA LEU A 56 -37.37 -21.39 -65.32
C LEU A 56 -37.63 -20.40 -66.46
N SER A 57 -38.55 -20.75 -67.35
CA SER A 57 -39.05 -19.88 -68.41
C SER A 57 -40.54 -19.65 -68.19
N ILE A 58 -40.96 -18.38 -68.23
CA ILE A 58 -42.35 -17.97 -68.05
C ILE A 58 -42.75 -17.20 -69.31
N GLY A 59 -43.86 -17.60 -69.95
CA GLY A 59 -44.41 -16.90 -71.12
C GLY A 59 -44.99 -15.54 -70.73
N ASP A 60 -45.01 -14.60 -71.68
CA ASP A 60 -45.46 -13.21 -71.45
C ASP A 60 -46.93 -13.09 -71.01
N ASP A 61 -47.73 -14.13 -71.28
CA ASP A 61 -49.15 -14.24 -70.95
C ASP A 61 -49.43 -14.95 -69.61
N ALA A 62 -48.40 -15.41 -68.90
CA ALA A 62 -48.56 -16.11 -67.64
C ALA A 62 -48.67 -15.13 -66.45
N ILE A 63 -49.81 -15.21 -65.74
CA ILE A 63 -50.09 -14.42 -64.54
C ILE A 63 -49.72 -15.23 -63.30
N VAL A 64 -48.80 -14.71 -62.48
CA VAL A 64 -48.36 -15.33 -61.21
C VAL A 64 -48.46 -14.28 -60.11
N ASP A 65 -49.37 -14.52 -59.17
CA ASP A 65 -49.76 -13.54 -58.15
C ASP A 65 -48.79 -13.45 -56.94
N ALA A 66 -47.85 -14.40 -56.77
CA ALA A 66 -46.77 -14.36 -55.77
C ALA A 66 -45.48 -15.05 -56.27
N LYS A 67 -44.28 -14.42 -56.14
CA LYS A 67 -43.00 -14.87 -56.76
C LYS A 67 -41.78 -14.80 -55.80
N GLU A 68 -40.98 -15.89 -55.69
CA GLU A 68 -39.55 -15.89 -55.26
C GLU A 68 -38.76 -17.01 -56.00
N TRP A 69 -37.57 -16.72 -56.54
CA TRP A 69 -36.79 -17.61 -57.46
C TRP A 69 -35.35 -17.82 -56.94
N LEU A 70 -34.83 -19.06 -56.97
CA LEU A 70 -33.61 -19.45 -56.21
C LEU A 70 -32.71 -20.41 -57.01
N LEU A 71 -31.72 -19.90 -57.76
CA LEU A 71 -30.71 -20.74 -58.44
C LEU A 71 -29.32 -20.08 -58.47
N ASP A 72 -28.61 -20.14 -57.35
CA ASP A 72 -27.17 -19.85 -57.31
C ASP A 72 -26.38 -21.12 -57.73
N PRO A 73 -25.24 -21.02 -58.45
CA PRO A 73 -24.36 -22.16 -58.72
C PRO A 73 -23.85 -22.80 -57.43
N ASP A 74 -23.51 -24.08 -57.47
CA ASP A 74 -23.00 -24.80 -56.30
C ASP A 74 -21.67 -24.21 -55.80
N ASN A 75 -20.69 -24.02 -56.69
CA ASN A 75 -19.39 -23.45 -56.36
C ASN A 75 -19.00 -22.40 -57.38
N ILE A 76 -18.36 -21.31 -56.92
CA ILE A 76 -17.76 -20.31 -57.78
C ILE A 76 -16.29 -20.13 -57.44
N ASP A 77 -15.43 -20.19 -58.46
CA ASP A 77 -14.02 -19.83 -58.38
C ASP A 77 -13.74 -18.50 -59.09
N ILE A 78 -13.09 -17.55 -58.41
CA ILE A 78 -12.49 -16.38 -59.05
C ILE A 78 -11.05 -16.74 -59.43
N VAL A 79 -10.77 -16.75 -60.73
CA VAL A 79 -9.51 -17.27 -61.31
C VAL A 79 -8.81 -16.20 -62.16
N ASN A 80 -7.53 -16.44 -62.46
CA ASN A 80 -6.78 -15.57 -63.35
C ASN A 80 -7.30 -15.72 -64.77
N GLY A 81 -7.59 -14.60 -65.43
CA GLY A 81 -7.97 -14.59 -66.84
C GLY A 81 -8.24 -13.20 -67.39
N ASN A 82 -8.41 -13.10 -68.71
CA ASN A 82 -8.70 -11.85 -69.41
C ASN A 82 -10.13 -11.36 -69.13
N ASN A 83 -10.41 -10.09 -69.40
CA ASN A 83 -11.76 -9.53 -69.30
C ASN A 83 -12.70 -10.18 -70.34
N ILE A 84 -13.79 -10.77 -69.86
CA ILE A 84 -14.87 -11.37 -70.67
C ILE A 84 -16.19 -10.77 -70.20
N GLU A 85 -16.69 -9.77 -70.94
CA GLU A 85 -17.86 -8.96 -70.55
C GLU A 85 -19.11 -9.80 -70.22
N ASN A 86 -19.31 -10.90 -70.95
CA ASN A 86 -20.46 -11.79 -70.77
C ASN A 86 -20.41 -12.66 -69.50
N GLN A 87 -19.35 -12.61 -68.69
CA GLN A 87 -19.34 -13.29 -67.39
C GLN A 87 -20.17 -12.56 -66.32
N LEU A 88 -20.58 -11.31 -66.57
CA LEU A 88 -21.40 -10.52 -65.66
C LEU A 88 -22.66 -9.97 -66.36
N LYS A 89 -23.81 -10.09 -65.72
CA LYS A 89 -25.09 -9.50 -66.17
C LYS A 89 -25.61 -8.47 -65.17
N LEU A 90 -26.59 -7.66 -65.57
CA LEU A 90 -27.26 -6.74 -64.65
C LEU A 90 -28.02 -7.53 -63.58
N GLY A 91 -27.98 -7.05 -62.33
CA GLY A 91 -28.81 -7.57 -61.25
C GLY A 91 -30.29 -7.26 -61.45
N ALA A 92 -31.16 -7.90 -60.68
CA ALA A 92 -32.60 -7.63 -60.71
C ALA A 92 -32.91 -6.20 -60.23
N GLY A 93 -33.84 -5.52 -60.92
CA GLY A 93 -34.26 -4.14 -60.60
C GLY A 93 -33.57 -3.05 -61.44
N SER A 94 -33.79 -1.78 -61.11
CA SER A 94 -33.25 -0.61 -61.82
C SER A 94 -31.83 -0.20 -61.39
N THR A 95 -31.05 -1.13 -60.83
CA THR A 95 -29.69 -0.85 -60.33
C THR A 95 -28.64 -1.06 -61.42
N ARG A 96 -27.49 -0.37 -61.31
CA ARG A 96 -26.30 -0.62 -62.17
C ARG A 96 -25.45 -1.80 -61.68
N ASN A 97 -25.91 -2.51 -60.65
CA ASN A 97 -25.16 -3.59 -60.00
C ASN A 97 -25.05 -4.79 -60.94
N LYS A 98 -23.94 -5.53 -60.83
CA LYS A 98 -23.69 -6.72 -61.63
C LYS A 98 -23.79 -7.98 -60.78
N VAL A 99 -24.25 -9.05 -61.39
CA VAL A 99 -24.27 -10.41 -60.83
C VAL A 99 -23.57 -11.35 -61.81
N LEU A 100 -23.14 -12.52 -61.33
CA LEU A 100 -22.62 -13.56 -62.20
C LEU A 100 -23.65 -13.95 -63.28
N ALA A 101 -23.18 -14.15 -64.51
CA ALA A 101 -24.03 -14.67 -65.58
C ALA A 101 -24.45 -16.13 -65.30
N ASP A 102 -25.57 -16.55 -65.88
CA ASP A 102 -26.18 -17.84 -65.58
C ASP A 102 -25.25 -19.02 -65.91
N SER A 103 -25.32 -20.08 -65.09
CA SER A 103 -24.58 -21.35 -65.27
C SER A 103 -23.05 -21.28 -65.18
N LEU A 104 -22.47 -20.14 -64.79
CA LEU A 104 -21.04 -20.03 -64.58
C LEU A 104 -20.61 -20.59 -63.21
N THR A 105 -19.54 -21.36 -63.20
CA THR A 105 -18.87 -21.85 -61.98
C THR A 105 -17.53 -21.14 -61.73
N SER A 106 -17.16 -20.20 -62.59
CA SER A 106 -15.95 -19.40 -62.44
C SER A 106 -16.06 -18.05 -63.12
N ILE A 107 -15.32 -17.06 -62.63
CA ILE A 107 -15.19 -15.73 -63.23
C ILE A 107 -13.74 -15.27 -63.24
N ASN A 108 -13.34 -14.55 -64.28
CA ASN A 108 -11.99 -14.02 -64.40
C ASN A 108 -11.83 -12.77 -63.53
N ASN A 109 -10.71 -12.65 -62.83
CA ASN A 109 -10.38 -11.47 -62.02
C ASN A 109 -10.37 -10.17 -62.84
N ALA A 110 -9.85 -10.17 -64.07
CA ALA A 110 -9.85 -8.99 -64.92
C ALA A 110 -11.28 -8.51 -65.28
N THR A 111 -12.24 -9.44 -65.43
CA THR A 111 -13.65 -9.08 -65.63
C THR A 111 -14.22 -8.39 -64.40
N LEU A 112 -13.96 -8.92 -63.20
CA LEU A 112 -14.40 -8.33 -61.94
C LEU A 112 -13.82 -6.94 -61.75
N SER A 113 -12.50 -6.79 -61.87
CA SER A 113 -11.82 -5.50 -61.67
C SER A 113 -12.28 -4.45 -62.68
N THR A 114 -12.52 -4.83 -63.94
CA THR A 114 -13.06 -3.93 -64.97
C THR A 114 -14.48 -3.45 -64.62
N ALA A 115 -15.32 -4.33 -64.06
CA ALA A 115 -16.65 -3.94 -63.61
C ALA A 115 -16.58 -3.03 -62.37
N LEU A 116 -15.76 -3.39 -61.39
CA LEU A 116 -15.61 -2.67 -60.12
C LEU A 116 -15.01 -1.27 -60.31
N GLN A 117 -14.14 -1.07 -61.31
CA GLN A 117 -13.60 0.25 -61.69
C GLN A 117 -14.69 1.29 -62.03
N LYS A 118 -15.90 0.84 -62.38
CA LYS A 118 -17.04 1.72 -62.68
C LYS A 118 -17.73 2.24 -61.40
N GLY A 119 -17.20 1.95 -60.21
CA GLY A 119 -17.76 2.34 -58.91
C GLY A 119 -19.08 1.64 -58.58
N ILE A 120 -19.31 0.45 -59.14
CA ILE A 120 -20.56 -0.32 -58.96
C ILE A 120 -20.36 -1.51 -58.01
N GLU A 121 -21.46 -2.09 -57.56
CA GLU A 121 -21.45 -3.34 -56.81
C GLU A 121 -21.47 -4.56 -57.74
N VAL A 122 -20.65 -5.57 -57.44
CA VAL A 122 -20.63 -6.87 -58.11
C VAL A 122 -20.89 -7.97 -57.10
N ASN A 123 -21.97 -8.73 -57.28
CA ASN A 123 -22.42 -9.80 -56.40
C ASN A 123 -22.08 -11.18 -56.98
N ILE A 124 -21.29 -11.95 -56.24
CA ILE A 124 -20.87 -13.31 -56.56
C ILE A 124 -21.43 -14.26 -55.49
N SER A 125 -22.43 -15.05 -55.87
CA SER A 125 -23.23 -15.87 -54.94
C SER A 125 -23.23 -17.35 -55.32
N ALA A 126 -22.98 -18.24 -54.36
CA ALA A 126 -23.01 -19.69 -54.55
C ALA A 126 -23.79 -20.41 -53.43
N THR A 127 -24.34 -21.57 -53.75
CA THR A 127 -25.04 -22.42 -52.76
C THR A 127 -24.05 -23.08 -51.79
N LYS A 128 -22.87 -23.50 -52.25
CA LYS A 128 -21.84 -24.14 -51.42
C LYS A 128 -20.66 -23.21 -51.16
N ASN A 129 -19.76 -23.03 -52.13
CA ASN A 129 -18.47 -22.35 -51.91
C ASN A 129 -18.27 -21.16 -52.84
N VAL A 130 -17.66 -20.10 -52.32
CA VAL A 130 -16.99 -19.07 -53.14
C VAL A 130 -15.50 -19.06 -52.80
N THR A 131 -14.64 -19.29 -53.80
CA THR A 131 -13.19 -19.31 -53.62
C THR A 131 -12.54 -18.22 -54.47
N VAL A 132 -11.77 -17.33 -53.86
CA VAL A 132 -10.96 -16.34 -54.57
C VAL A 132 -9.55 -16.90 -54.73
N LYS A 133 -9.22 -17.46 -55.90
CA LYS A 133 -7.91 -18.07 -56.18
C LYS A 133 -6.92 -17.11 -56.85
N ALA A 134 -7.42 -16.01 -57.39
CA ALA A 134 -6.65 -15.01 -58.10
C ALA A 134 -6.75 -13.64 -57.42
N ASP A 135 -5.76 -12.79 -57.66
CA ASP A 135 -5.73 -11.44 -57.12
C ASP A 135 -6.83 -10.58 -57.77
N VAL A 136 -7.55 -9.81 -56.96
CA VAL A 136 -8.67 -8.96 -57.39
C VAL A 136 -8.45 -7.53 -56.92
N ASP A 137 -8.47 -6.58 -57.85
CA ASP A 137 -8.53 -5.15 -57.54
C ASP A 137 -10.00 -4.69 -57.54
N VAL A 138 -10.49 -4.23 -56.39
CA VAL A 138 -11.86 -3.72 -56.23
C VAL A 138 -12.01 -2.24 -56.58
N GLN A 139 -10.92 -1.55 -56.90
CA GLN A 139 -10.92 -0.15 -57.34
C GLN A 139 -11.73 0.76 -56.40
N ASN A 140 -12.78 1.43 -56.88
CA ASN A 140 -13.73 2.20 -56.08
C ASN A 140 -15.12 1.52 -55.96
N GLY A 141 -15.23 0.26 -56.41
CA GLY A 141 -16.46 -0.52 -56.43
C GLY A 141 -16.70 -1.29 -55.13
N THR A 142 -17.74 -2.14 -55.11
CA THR A 142 -18.04 -3.03 -53.98
C THR A 142 -18.11 -4.47 -54.47
N LEU A 143 -17.22 -5.33 -53.99
CA LEU A 143 -17.30 -6.77 -54.23
C LEU A 143 -18.08 -7.45 -53.12
N VAL A 144 -19.14 -8.18 -53.46
CA VAL A 144 -19.92 -8.97 -52.52
C VAL A 144 -19.74 -10.45 -52.82
N LEU A 145 -19.25 -11.21 -51.83
CA LEU A 145 -19.09 -12.66 -51.89
C LEU A 145 -20.10 -13.32 -50.97
N HIS A 146 -20.97 -14.16 -51.52
CA HIS A 146 -22.03 -14.83 -50.77
C HIS A 146 -21.98 -16.35 -50.94
N SER A 147 -22.01 -17.08 -49.82
CA SER A 147 -22.16 -18.54 -49.82
C SER A 147 -23.26 -18.98 -48.86
N GLN A 148 -24.09 -19.95 -49.25
CA GLN A 148 -25.18 -20.41 -48.38
C GLN A 148 -24.77 -21.51 -47.39
N ARG A 149 -23.85 -22.42 -47.76
CA ARG A 149 -23.57 -23.63 -46.94
C ARG A 149 -22.12 -23.87 -46.54
N ASN A 150 -21.15 -23.83 -47.46
CA ASN A 150 -19.80 -24.33 -47.20
C ASN A 150 -18.76 -23.22 -46.97
N GLY A 151 -19.11 -21.96 -47.26
CA GLY A 151 -18.32 -20.81 -46.86
C GLY A 151 -17.60 -20.08 -47.98
N VAL A 152 -16.72 -19.17 -47.57
CA VAL A 152 -15.91 -18.33 -48.46
C VAL A 152 -14.42 -18.48 -48.11
N THR A 153 -13.58 -18.71 -49.12
CA THR A 153 -12.13 -18.81 -48.97
C THR A 153 -11.42 -17.78 -49.85
N ILE A 154 -10.48 -17.03 -49.27
CA ILE A 154 -9.66 -16.02 -49.95
C ILE A 154 -8.21 -16.50 -50.02
N ASP A 155 -7.84 -17.06 -51.17
CA ASP A 155 -6.51 -17.58 -51.51
C ASP A 155 -5.73 -16.66 -52.48
N GLY A 156 -6.33 -15.56 -52.93
CA GLY A 156 -5.73 -14.47 -53.69
C GLY A 156 -5.83 -13.13 -52.96
N ASN A 157 -4.95 -12.17 -53.29
CA ASN A 157 -4.97 -10.84 -52.70
C ASN A 157 -6.22 -10.06 -53.13
N ILE A 158 -6.81 -9.28 -52.22
CA ILE A 158 -7.86 -8.32 -52.56
C ILE A 158 -7.32 -6.92 -52.29
N THR A 159 -7.19 -6.11 -53.33
CA THR A 159 -6.61 -4.76 -53.24
C THR A 159 -7.60 -3.70 -53.70
N SER A 160 -7.35 -2.47 -53.33
CA SER A 160 -8.10 -1.29 -53.76
C SER A 160 -7.13 -0.13 -53.95
N THR A 161 -7.18 0.52 -55.11
CA THR A 161 -6.41 1.75 -55.36
C THR A 161 -7.23 3.02 -55.11
N GLN A 162 -8.54 2.90 -54.86
CA GLN A 162 -9.49 4.02 -54.76
C GLN A 162 -10.56 3.77 -53.67
N ASP A 163 -10.17 3.16 -52.55
CA ASP A 163 -11.02 2.97 -51.37
C ASP A 163 -12.33 2.18 -51.58
N GLY A 164 -12.37 1.25 -52.55
CA GLY A 164 -13.46 0.28 -52.74
C GLY A 164 -13.63 -0.73 -51.60
N ASN A 165 -14.76 -1.45 -51.62
CA ASN A 165 -15.27 -2.24 -50.50
C ASN A 165 -15.29 -3.74 -50.79
N LEU A 166 -15.18 -4.55 -49.73
CA LEU A 166 -15.39 -5.99 -49.75
C LEU A 166 -16.45 -6.38 -48.71
N THR A 167 -17.50 -7.07 -49.15
CA THR A 167 -18.51 -7.65 -48.27
C THR A 167 -18.55 -9.17 -48.43
N ILE A 168 -18.35 -9.93 -47.36
CA ILE A 168 -18.43 -11.38 -47.34
C ILE A 168 -19.61 -11.80 -46.46
N LYS A 169 -20.53 -12.60 -47.02
CA LYS A 169 -21.67 -13.19 -46.32
C LYS A 169 -21.62 -14.70 -46.46
N ALA A 170 -21.32 -15.42 -45.40
CA ALA A 170 -21.14 -16.87 -45.43
C ALA A 170 -22.09 -17.59 -44.47
N GLY A 171 -22.85 -18.56 -44.99
CA GLY A 171 -23.65 -19.46 -44.19
C GLY A 171 -22.82 -20.49 -43.40
N SER A 172 -21.53 -20.60 -43.69
CA SER A 172 -20.54 -21.30 -42.86
C SER A 172 -19.20 -20.52 -42.82
N TRP A 173 -18.07 -21.21 -42.87
CA TRP A 173 -16.73 -20.69 -42.55
C TRP A 173 -16.29 -19.54 -43.46
N VAL A 174 -15.52 -18.59 -42.93
CA VAL A 174 -14.74 -17.63 -43.72
C VAL A 174 -13.25 -17.81 -43.46
N ASN A 175 -12.49 -18.18 -44.49
CA ASN A 175 -11.04 -18.38 -44.42
C ASN A 175 -10.32 -17.31 -45.25
N ILE A 176 -9.47 -16.53 -44.59
CA ILE A 176 -8.63 -15.53 -45.23
C ILE A 176 -7.18 -16.01 -45.14
N HIS A 177 -6.60 -16.38 -46.29
CA HIS A 177 -5.23 -16.87 -46.40
C HIS A 177 -4.28 -15.88 -47.10
N LYS A 178 -4.80 -14.82 -47.71
CA LYS A 178 -4.05 -13.77 -48.42
C LYS A 178 -4.46 -12.35 -48.01
N ASN A 179 -3.67 -11.37 -48.43
CA ASN A 179 -3.78 -9.98 -48.01
C ASN A 179 -5.08 -9.33 -48.50
N ILE A 180 -5.61 -8.44 -47.67
CA ILE A 180 -6.74 -7.58 -48.02
C ILE A 180 -6.29 -6.13 -47.75
N THR A 181 -6.22 -5.31 -48.78
CA THR A 181 -5.79 -3.90 -48.69
C THR A 181 -6.80 -3.00 -49.39
N LEU A 182 -7.72 -2.43 -48.60
CA LEU A 182 -8.82 -1.59 -49.09
C LEU A 182 -8.61 -0.09 -48.84
N GLY A 183 -7.53 0.31 -48.15
CA GLY A 183 -7.33 1.71 -47.77
C GLY A 183 -8.41 2.18 -46.79
N MET A 184 -9.09 3.27 -47.13
CA MET A 184 -10.27 3.77 -46.40
C MET A 184 -11.56 3.00 -46.77
N GLY A 185 -11.50 1.99 -47.63
CA GLY A 185 -12.64 1.14 -47.97
C GLY A 185 -13.10 0.23 -46.84
N PHE A 186 -14.33 -0.28 -46.96
CA PHE A 186 -14.97 -1.13 -45.96
C PHE A 186 -14.76 -2.63 -46.20
N LEU A 187 -14.23 -3.33 -45.20
CA LEU A 187 -14.24 -4.78 -45.06
C LEU A 187 -15.38 -5.19 -44.12
N ASN A 188 -16.44 -5.78 -44.68
CA ASN A 188 -17.55 -6.32 -43.91
C ASN A 188 -17.61 -7.83 -44.05
N ILE A 189 -17.53 -8.57 -42.95
CA ILE A 189 -17.62 -10.03 -42.96
C ILE A 189 -18.76 -10.44 -42.02
N THR A 190 -19.63 -11.31 -42.49
CA THR A 190 -20.66 -11.97 -41.68
C THR A 190 -20.59 -13.46 -41.92
N SER A 191 -20.34 -14.24 -40.87
CA SER A 191 -20.29 -15.70 -40.93
C SER A 191 -21.23 -16.32 -39.91
N ASN A 192 -21.91 -17.40 -40.30
CA ASN A 192 -22.64 -18.27 -39.39
C ASN A 192 -21.75 -19.40 -38.79
N ASP A 193 -20.44 -19.33 -38.98
CA ASP A 193 -19.48 -20.29 -38.43
C ASP A 193 -18.15 -19.58 -38.07
N ASN A 194 -17.05 -20.32 -38.00
CA ASN A 194 -15.74 -19.78 -37.67
C ASN A 194 -15.23 -18.78 -38.72
N ILE A 195 -14.45 -17.81 -38.26
CA ILE A 195 -13.70 -16.86 -39.09
C ILE A 195 -12.22 -17.03 -38.78
N ALA A 196 -11.39 -17.20 -39.81
CA ALA A 196 -9.96 -17.41 -39.65
C ALA A 196 -9.14 -16.50 -40.58
N PHE A 197 -8.13 -15.86 -40.01
CA PHE A 197 -7.06 -15.10 -40.67
C PHE A 197 -5.76 -15.85 -40.41
N GLU A 198 -5.36 -16.73 -41.32
CA GLU A 198 -4.29 -17.71 -41.07
C GLU A 198 -3.64 -18.23 -42.36
N LYS A 199 -2.59 -19.06 -42.23
CA LYS A 199 -1.87 -19.75 -43.33
C LYS A 199 -1.16 -18.85 -44.37
N GLY A 200 -1.29 -17.53 -44.28
CA GLY A 200 -0.51 -16.60 -45.09
C GLY A 200 0.84 -16.29 -44.44
N ASP A 201 1.90 -16.27 -45.24
CA ASP A 201 3.19 -15.68 -44.84
C ASP A 201 3.03 -14.15 -44.82
N ASN A 202 3.03 -13.55 -43.62
CA ASN A 202 2.82 -12.11 -43.40
C ASN A 202 1.44 -11.57 -43.83
N LEU A 203 0.36 -12.27 -43.44
CA LEU A 203 -1.01 -11.88 -43.73
C LEU A 203 -1.30 -10.46 -43.22
N THR A 204 -1.70 -9.55 -44.12
CA THR A 204 -1.99 -8.15 -43.81
C THR A 204 -3.41 -7.77 -44.21
N ILE A 205 -4.15 -7.17 -43.27
CA ILE A 205 -5.52 -6.69 -43.44
C ILE A 205 -5.55 -5.18 -43.18
N THR A 206 -5.74 -4.38 -44.23
CA THR A 206 -5.80 -2.91 -44.17
C THR A 206 -7.16 -2.43 -44.66
N ALA A 207 -8.04 -2.00 -43.74
CA ALA A 207 -9.38 -1.51 -44.06
C ALA A 207 -10.02 -0.82 -42.83
N GLN A 208 -11.23 -0.29 -43.01
CA GLN A 208 -12.18 -0.09 -41.91
C GLN A 208 -13.34 -1.09 -42.03
N GLY A 209 -14.07 -1.39 -40.96
CA GLY A 209 -15.31 -2.17 -41.07
C GLY A 209 -15.54 -3.20 -39.97
N ASN A 210 -16.59 -4.01 -40.17
CA ASN A 210 -17.14 -4.91 -39.16
C ASN A 210 -17.04 -6.38 -39.57
N ILE A 211 -16.48 -7.20 -38.69
CA ILE A 211 -16.33 -8.64 -38.85
C ILE A 211 -17.17 -9.33 -37.78
N ILE A 212 -18.23 -10.02 -38.18
CA ILE A 212 -19.26 -10.52 -37.27
C ILE A 212 -19.37 -12.04 -37.39
N SER A 213 -19.19 -12.72 -36.26
CA SER A 213 -19.55 -14.13 -36.07
C SER A 213 -20.95 -14.23 -35.44
N ASN A 214 -21.91 -14.77 -36.19
CA ASN A 214 -23.34 -14.69 -35.88
C ASN A 214 -23.91 -15.91 -35.15
N GLN A 215 -23.09 -16.88 -34.74
CA GLN A 215 -23.54 -18.12 -34.07
C GLN A 215 -22.78 -18.37 -32.77
N GLU A 216 -23.35 -19.16 -31.87
CA GLU A 216 -22.69 -19.51 -30.60
C GLU A 216 -21.62 -20.60 -30.79
N ASN A 217 -20.67 -20.68 -29.84
CA ASN A 217 -19.63 -21.72 -29.79
C ASN A 217 -18.72 -21.77 -31.03
N LYS A 218 -18.48 -20.60 -31.65
CA LYS A 218 -17.60 -20.44 -32.80
C LYS A 218 -16.22 -19.91 -32.42
N GLN A 219 -15.31 -19.97 -33.38
CA GLN A 219 -13.92 -19.58 -33.23
C GLN A 219 -13.60 -18.38 -34.11
N LEU A 220 -12.90 -17.41 -33.51
CA LEU A 220 -12.19 -16.37 -34.24
C LEU A 220 -10.69 -16.67 -34.12
N ARG A 221 -10.04 -16.86 -35.27
CA ARG A 221 -8.65 -17.35 -35.33
C ARG A 221 -7.76 -16.35 -36.04
N PHE A 222 -6.61 -16.07 -35.43
CA PHE A 222 -5.56 -15.22 -35.97
C PHE A 222 -4.24 -15.96 -35.87
N SER A 223 -3.48 -16.00 -36.97
CA SER A 223 -2.15 -16.59 -37.01
C SER A 223 -1.23 -15.77 -37.89
N ASN A 224 -0.17 -15.18 -37.30
CA ASN A 224 0.84 -14.37 -38.00
C ASN A 224 0.22 -13.26 -38.86
N VAL A 225 -0.53 -12.36 -38.21
CA VAL A 225 -1.37 -11.37 -38.90
C VAL A 225 -1.01 -9.93 -38.51
N SER A 226 -1.08 -9.04 -39.49
CA SER A 226 -1.04 -7.59 -39.31
C SER A 226 -2.43 -7.02 -39.58
N LEU A 227 -3.03 -6.35 -38.58
CA LEU A 227 -4.34 -5.70 -38.67
C LEU A 227 -4.16 -4.18 -38.65
N ASN A 228 -4.45 -3.54 -39.77
CA ASN A 228 -4.28 -2.12 -39.99
C ASN A 228 -5.66 -1.46 -40.09
N GLY A 229 -6.15 -0.95 -38.97
CA GLY A 229 -7.47 -0.33 -38.86
C GLY A 229 -7.46 1.12 -39.30
N MET A 230 -7.91 1.39 -40.52
CA MET A 230 -8.04 2.74 -41.08
C MET A 230 -9.30 3.45 -40.55
N GLY A 231 -9.38 4.78 -40.62
CA GLY A 231 -10.60 5.52 -40.28
C GLY A 231 -11.21 5.14 -38.92
N ALA A 232 -12.43 4.58 -38.94
CA ALA A 232 -13.13 4.11 -37.74
C ALA A 232 -12.53 2.84 -37.09
N GLY A 233 -11.64 2.14 -37.80
CA GLY A 233 -10.95 0.94 -37.37
C GLY A 233 -11.61 -0.37 -37.83
N LEU A 234 -11.02 -1.49 -37.43
CA LEU A 234 -11.56 -2.83 -37.62
C LEU A 234 -12.20 -3.31 -36.32
N THR A 235 -13.46 -3.73 -36.39
CA THR A 235 -14.19 -4.26 -35.24
C THR A 235 -14.64 -5.70 -35.48
N PHE A 236 -14.11 -6.62 -34.68
CA PHE A 236 -14.49 -8.03 -34.67
C PHE A 236 -15.49 -8.25 -33.55
N THR A 237 -16.68 -8.75 -33.86
CA THR A 237 -17.78 -8.86 -32.91
C THR A 237 -18.35 -10.28 -32.85
N ALA A 238 -18.51 -10.77 -31.63
CA ALA A 238 -19.10 -12.06 -31.30
C ALA A 238 -20.16 -11.89 -30.21
N ASN A 239 -21.38 -11.49 -30.59
CA ASN A 239 -22.47 -11.14 -29.65
C ASN A 239 -23.35 -12.33 -29.23
N LYS A 240 -23.23 -13.47 -29.90
CA LYS A 240 -24.02 -14.67 -29.62
C LYS A 240 -23.24 -15.61 -28.70
N GLY A 241 -23.80 -15.93 -27.54
CA GLY A 241 -23.23 -16.93 -26.65
C GLY A 241 -21.79 -16.68 -26.24
N ASN A 242 -21.00 -17.76 -26.15
CA ASN A 242 -19.57 -17.72 -25.88
C ASN A 242 -18.74 -18.21 -27.07
N HIS A 243 -17.70 -17.45 -27.41
CA HIS A 243 -16.75 -17.75 -28.48
C HIS A 243 -15.34 -18.00 -27.96
N THR A 244 -14.61 -18.86 -28.65
CA THR A 244 -13.18 -19.07 -28.41
C THR A 244 -12.36 -18.22 -29.38
N HIS A 245 -11.49 -17.38 -28.83
CA HIS A 245 -10.48 -16.68 -29.62
C HIS A 245 -9.18 -17.48 -29.57
N LYS A 246 -8.52 -17.63 -30.72
CA LYS A 246 -7.19 -18.25 -30.81
C LYS A 246 -6.27 -17.29 -31.54
N PHE A 247 -5.33 -16.73 -30.81
CA PHE A 247 -4.26 -15.93 -31.36
C PHE A 247 -2.98 -16.77 -31.33
N ASN A 248 -2.28 -16.89 -32.45
CA ASN A 248 -1.03 -17.66 -32.54
C ASN A 248 0.03 -16.89 -33.31
N GLY A 249 1.29 -17.03 -32.92
CA GLY A 249 2.41 -16.42 -33.64
C GLY A 249 2.50 -14.91 -33.41
N THR A 250 2.74 -14.13 -34.46
CA THR A 250 2.85 -12.67 -34.38
C THR A 250 1.53 -11.95 -34.62
N LEU A 251 1.33 -10.83 -33.94
CA LEU A 251 0.21 -9.91 -34.16
C LEU A 251 0.74 -8.49 -34.26
N ASN A 252 0.56 -7.83 -35.41
CA ASN A 252 0.95 -6.42 -35.59
C ASN A 252 -0.31 -5.57 -35.76
N ILE A 253 -0.35 -4.40 -35.12
CA ILE A 253 -1.50 -3.51 -35.13
C ILE A 253 -1.07 -2.11 -35.55
N SER A 254 -1.77 -1.55 -36.52
CA SER A 254 -1.73 -0.12 -36.83
C SER A 254 -3.15 0.46 -36.83
N GLY A 255 -3.28 1.75 -36.53
CA GLY A 255 -4.59 2.39 -36.37
C GLY A 255 -5.41 1.77 -35.24
N LYS A 256 -6.73 1.59 -35.43
CA LYS A 256 -7.65 1.12 -34.39
C LYS A 256 -8.21 -0.27 -34.66
N VAL A 257 -8.02 -1.20 -33.72
CA VAL A 257 -8.53 -2.57 -33.80
C VAL A 257 -9.21 -2.97 -32.51
N VAL A 258 -10.45 -3.44 -32.60
CA VAL A 258 -11.26 -3.90 -31.47
C VAL A 258 -11.74 -5.32 -31.73
N ILE A 259 -11.47 -6.22 -30.79
CA ILE A 259 -12.00 -7.58 -30.79
C ILE A 259 -12.91 -7.71 -29.57
N ASN A 260 -14.22 -7.80 -29.80
CA ASN A 260 -15.23 -7.76 -28.76
C ASN A 260 -16.10 -9.02 -28.74
N GLN A 261 -16.01 -9.73 -27.62
CA GLN A 261 -16.98 -10.73 -27.21
C GLN A 261 -17.56 -10.33 -25.86
N THR A 262 -18.76 -9.76 -25.90
CA THR A 262 -19.58 -9.49 -24.72
C THR A 262 -20.82 -10.35 -24.78
N THR A 263 -21.03 -11.22 -23.79
CA THR A 263 -22.21 -12.09 -23.77
C THR A 263 -23.48 -11.28 -23.45
N PRO A 264 -24.68 -11.71 -23.86
CA PRO A 264 -25.92 -11.13 -23.36
C PRO A 264 -26.07 -11.27 -21.84
N HIS A 265 -26.71 -10.29 -21.19
CA HIS A 265 -26.82 -10.24 -19.73
C HIS A 265 -27.43 -11.51 -19.09
N TYR A 266 -28.44 -12.06 -19.75
CA TYR A 266 -29.21 -13.20 -19.26
C TYR A 266 -28.58 -14.56 -19.60
N ILE A 267 -27.37 -14.59 -20.18
CA ILE A 267 -26.74 -15.84 -20.59
C ILE A 267 -26.57 -16.78 -19.40
N ALA A 268 -26.86 -18.07 -19.61
CA ALA A 268 -26.58 -19.06 -18.59
C ALA A 268 -25.06 -19.29 -18.46
N PRO A 269 -24.50 -19.47 -17.26
CA PRO A 269 -23.06 -19.63 -17.07
C PRO A 269 -22.45 -20.80 -17.86
N TRP A 270 -23.20 -21.88 -18.10
CA TRP A 270 -22.74 -23.00 -18.90
C TRP A 270 -22.71 -22.71 -20.42
N ASN A 271 -23.51 -21.76 -20.91
CA ASN A 271 -23.38 -21.25 -22.28
C ASN A 271 -22.22 -20.25 -22.37
N ALA A 272 -21.79 -19.71 -21.23
CA ALA A 272 -20.61 -18.88 -21.06
C ALA A 272 -19.43 -19.68 -20.47
N SER A 273 -19.01 -20.80 -21.10
CA SER A 273 -17.91 -21.65 -20.55
C SER A 273 -16.70 -21.95 -21.45
N ALA A 274 -16.63 -21.49 -22.69
CA ALA A 274 -15.48 -21.66 -23.58
C ALA A 274 -14.34 -20.65 -23.29
N ASP A 275 -13.13 -21.15 -23.09
CA ASP A 275 -11.93 -20.33 -22.87
C ASP A 275 -11.40 -19.74 -24.19
N SER A 276 -10.61 -18.67 -24.08
CA SER A 276 -9.80 -18.12 -25.17
C SER A 276 -8.31 -18.32 -24.91
N TYR A 277 -7.54 -18.42 -26.00
CA TYR A 277 -6.13 -18.77 -25.99
C TYR A 277 -5.35 -17.67 -26.67
N TRP A 278 -4.50 -17.00 -25.90
CA TRP A 278 -3.57 -15.99 -26.38
C TRP A 278 -2.20 -16.64 -26.45
N ASN A 279 -1.81 -17.12 -27.63
CA ASN A 279 -0.49 -17.72 -27.90
C ASN A 279 0.35 -16.78 -28.78
N VAL A 280 0.23 -15.47 -28.53
CA VAL A 280 0.97 -14.46 -29.30
C VAL A 280 2.38 -14.35 -28.75
N THR A 281 3.35 -14.52 -29.62
CA THR A 281 4.78 -14.46 -29.30
C THR A 281 5.23 -13.01 -29.17
N THR A 282 4.80 -12.18 -30.12
CA THR A 282 5.01 -10.73 -30.11
C THR A 282 3.76 -10.01 -30.60
N LEU A 283 3.25 -9.10 -29.76
CA LEU A 283 2.27 -8.08 -30.14
C LEU A 283 3.01 -6.77 -30.42
N THR A 284 2.97 -6.28 -31.66
CA THR A 284 3.58 -5.01 -32.05
C THR A 284 2.50 -3.99 -32.35
N LEU A 285 2.60 -2.79 -31.75
CA LEU A 285 1.73 -1.66 -32.05
C LEU A 285 2.55 -0.51 -32.62
N ASP A 286 2.08 0.07 -33.73
CA ASP A 286 2.62 1.30 -34.28
C ASP A 286 2.32 2.52 -33.37
N ASN A 287 2.99 3.64 -33.64
CA ASN A 287 2.74 4.89 -32.92
C ASN A 287 1.25 5.29 -32.99
N ASN A 288 0.68 5.67 -31.85
CA ASN A 288 -0.74 6.03 -31.67
C ASN A 288 -1.75 4.91 -31.99
N ALA A 289 -1.32 3.68 -32.24
CA ALA A 289 -2.23 2.56 -32.49
C ALA A 289 -3.00 2.17 -31.21
N GLN A 290 -4.21 1.65 -31.40
CA GLN A 290 -5.10 1.21 -30.33
C GLN A 290 -5.57 -0.22 -30.59
N PHE A 291 -5.29 -1.11 -29.64
CA PHE A 291 -5.78 -2.48 -29.65
C PHE A 291 -6.59 -2.76 -28.40
N THR A 292 -7.85 -3.17 -28.57
CA THR A 292 -8.71 -3.56 -27.45
C THR A 292 -9.20 -4.99 -27.64
N PHE A 293 -8.92 -5.86 -26.68
CA PHE A 293 -9.49 -7.20 -26.60
C PHE A 293 -10.47 -7.31 -25.43
N ILE A 294 -11.74 -7.56 -25.73
CA ILE A 294 -12.81 -7.69 -24.75
C ILE A 294 -13.30 -9.14 -24.74
N LYS A 295 -13.11 -9.81 -23.60
CA LYS A 295 -13.66 -11.13 -23.30
C LYS A 295 -14.50 -10.99 -22.03
N PHE A 296 -15.80 -10.74 -22.19
CA PHE A 296 -16.63 -10.26 -21.09
C PHE A 296 -17.94 -11.06 -20.95
N VAL A 297 -18.07 -11.78 -19.85
CA VAL A 297 -19.32 -12.44 -19.46
C VAL A 297 -20.18 -11.47 -18.66
N ASP A 298 -21.15 -10.85 -19.33
CA ASP A 298 -22.07 -9.86 -18.73
C ASP A 298 -23.21 -10.50 -17.91
N SER A 299 -23.03 -11.69 -17.35
CA SER A 299 -24.03 -12.31 -16.47
C SER A 299 -23.70 -12.07 -15.01
N ASN A 300 -24.73 -11.90 -14.17
CA ASN A 300 -24.62 -11.89 -12.71
C ASN A 300 -24.91 -13.26 -12.07
N ARG A 301 -25.13 -14.31 -12.87
CA ARG A 301 -25.50 -15.64 -12.38
C ARG A 301 -24.30 -16.41 -11.84
N SER A 302 -24.27 -16.61 -10.53
CA SER A 302 -23.30 -17.48 -9.84
C SER A 302 -23.77 -18.93 -9.81
N VAL A 303 -22.87 -19.87 -10.14
CA VAL A 303 -23.16 -21.31 -10.10
C VAL A 303 -21.95 -22.12 -9.63
N VAL A 304 -22.20 -23.23 -8.92
CA VAL A 304 -21.16 -24.23 -8.64
C VAL A 304 -21.21 -25.30 -9.73
N LEU A 305 -20.22 -25.34 -10.63
CA LEU A 305 -20.12 -26.39 -11.65
C LEU A 305 -19.26 -27.55 -11.15
N ASN A 306 -19.83 -28.40 -10.29
CA ASN A 306 -19.16 -29.57 -9.71
C ASN A 306 -18.92 -30.69 -10.73
N SER A 307 -17.85 -31.46 -10.49
CA SER A 307 -17.36 -32.55 -11.34
C SER A 307 -18.33 -33.75 -11.51
N GLY A 308 -19.35 -33.88 -10.66
CA GLY A 308 -20.33 -34.99 -10.71
C GLY A 308 -21.62 -34.73 -11.51
N SER A 309 -21.86 -33.49 -11.97
CA SER A 309 -23.03 -33.15 -12.79
C SER A 309 -22.62 -33.11 -14.27
N ARG A 310 -23.57 -33.18 -15.23
CA ARG A 310 -23.34 -32.96 -16.68
C ARG A 310 -22.61 -31.63 -17.03
N GLY A 311 -22.31 -30.77 -16.05
CA GLY A 311 -21.51 -29.53 -16.14
C GLY A 311 -20.06 -29.61 -15.62
N GLY A 312 -19.60 -30.76 -15.10
CA GLY A 312 -18.29 -30.92 -14.45
C GLY A 312 -17.06 -30.67 -15.33
N SER A 313 -17.19 -30.75 -16.65
CA SER A 313 -16.11 -30.51 -17.63
C SER A 313 -15.98 -29.06 -18.09
N ARG A 314 -16.96 -28.18 -17.79
CA ARG A 314 -17.04 -26.83 -18.38
C ARG A 314 -16.03 -25.85 -17.77
N SER A 315 -15.35 -25.05 -18.59
CA SER A 315 -14.40 -24.03 -18.14
C SER A 315 -15.07 -22.73 -17.66
N PHE A 316 -14.24 -21.76 -17.27
CA PHE A 316 -14.68 -20.49 -16.67
C PHE A 316 -14.87 -19.34 -17.68
N ALA A 317 -14.87 -19.65 -18.99
CA ALA A 317 -14.77 -18.64 -20.03
C ALA A 317 -13.61 -17.66 -19.84
N GLY A 318 -12.49 -18.21 -19.38
CA GLY A 318 -11.30 -17.45 -19.06
C GLY A 318 -10.42 -17.17 -20.28
N VAL A 319 -9.25 -16.61 -20.01
CA VAL A 319 -8.21 -16.36 -21.01
C VAL A 319 -6.90 -16.92 -20.49
N LYS A 320 -6.27 -17.76 -21.32
CA LYS A 320 -4.96 -18.33 -21.03
C LYS A 320 -3.92 -17.63 -21.89
N PHE A 321 -3.00 -16.97 -21.23
CA PHE A 321 -1.93 -16.20 -21.83
C PHE A 321 -0.67 -17.06 -21.86
N TYR A 322 -0.31 -17.49 -23.07
CA TYR A 322 0.86 -18.25 -23.43
C TYR A 322 1.76 -17.42 -24.35
N GLY A 323 3.06 -17.67 -24.25
CA GLY A 323 4.05 -17.19 -25.21
C GLY A 323 4.87 -18.35 -25.76
N GLU A 324 5.25 -18.30 -27.02
CA GLU A 324 6.25 -19.22 -27.55
C GLU A 324 7.58 -19.03 -26.79
N ASN A 325 8.31 -20.12 -26.57
CA ASN A 325 9.51 -20.12 -25.72
C ASN A 325 9.26 -19.59 -24.28
N ASN A 326 8.03 -19.70 -23.79
CA ASN A 326 7.62 -19.27 -22.45
C ASN A 326 7.73 -17.75 -22.19
N GLU A 327 7.63 -16.92 -23.24
CA GLU A 327 7.65 -15.46 -23.13
C GLU A 327 6.63 -14.78 -24.07
N MET A 328 5.88 -13.82 -23.56
CA MET A 328 4.97 -12.95 -24.32
C MET A 328 5.57 -11.55 -24.42
N LYS A 329 5.78 -11.08 -25.66
CA LYS A 329 6.43 -9.79 -25.94
C LYS A 329 5.42 -8.74 -26.40
N PHE A 330 5.55 -7.54 -25.85
CA PHE A 330 4.79 -6.34 -26.22
C PHE A 330 5.75 -5.27 -26.73
N ASN A 331 5.72 -4.99 -28.04
CA ASN A 331 6.49 -3.92 -28.67
C ASN A 331 5.55 -2.75 -28.96
N ILE A 332 5.55 -1.73 -28.09
CA ILE A 332 4.50 -0.72 -28.08
C ILE A 332 5.06 0.64 -28.52
N GLY A 333 4.58 1.14 -29.66
CA GLY A 333 4.92 2.45 -30.19
C GLY A 333 4.56 3.61 -29.26
N ASN A 334 5.06 4.81 -29.58
CA ASN A 334 4.79 6.01 -28.82
C ASN A 334 3.28 6.31 -28.79
N ASN A 335 2.76 6.62 -27.60
CA ASN A 335 1.33 6.88 -27.35
C ASN A 335 0.38 5.74 -27.75
N ALA A 336 0.89 4.55 -28.05
CA ALA A 336 0.06 3.40 -28.39
C ALA A 336 -0.53 2.76 -27.13
N ASN A 337 -1.70 2.13 -27.28
CA ASN A 337 -2.45 1.56 -26.17
C ASN A 337 -2.96 0.15 -26.48
N VAL A 338 -2.66 -0.78 -25.58
CA VAL A 338 -3.23 -2.13 -25.52
C VAL A 338 -4.13 -2.24 -24.30
N GLU A 339 -5.38 -2.62 -24.51
CA GLU A 339 -6.35 -2.86 -23.45
C GLU A 339 -6.93 -4.28 -23.54
N PHE A 340 -6.79 -5.05 -22.48
CA PHE A 340 -7.47 -6.32 -22.27
C PHE A 340 -8.57 -6.13 -21.22
N LYS A 341 -9.84 -6.21 -21.62
CA LYS A 341 -10.96 -6.17 -20.70
C LYS A 341 -11.55 -7.56 -20.52
N LEU A 342 -11.36 -8.12 -19.32
CA LEU A 342 -11.59 -9.53 -19.05
C LEU A 342 -12.64 -9.69 -17.95
N LYS A 343 -13.65 -10.53 -18.17
CA LYS A 343 -14.60 -10.97 -17.14
C LYS A 343 -15.00 -12.41 -17.41
N SER A 344 -14.57 -13.30 -16.52
CA SER A 344 -14.93 -14.72 -16.54
C SER A 344 -16.37 -14.94 -16.09
N ASN A 345 -16.87 -16.17 -16.28
CA ASN A 345 -18.13 -16.55 -15.66
C ASN A 345 -17.99 -16.68 -14.13
N ASP A 346 -19.12 -16.58 -13.43
CA ASP A 346 -19.15 -16.60 -11.97
C ASP A 346 -19.25 -18.03 -11.42
N ASN A 347 -18.36 -18.90 -11.88
CA ASN A 347 -18.26 -20.26 -11.37
C ASN A 347 -17.29 -20.31 -10.17
N THR A 348 -17.79 -20.87 -9.07
CA THR A 348 -17.13 -20.88 -7.76
C THR A 348 -16.39 -22.19 -7.45
N SER A 349 -16.32 -23.13 -8.41
CA SER A 349 -15.66 -24.41 -8.20
C SER A 349 -14.15 -24.26 -7.96
N ASN A 350 -13.65 -24.87 -6.89
CA ASN A 350 -12.24 -24.79 -6.47
C ASN A 350 -11.35 -25.90 -7.04
N ASN A 351 -11.93 -26.91 -7.70
CA ASN A 351 -11.22 -28.06 -8.25
C ASN A 351 -10.57 -27.82 -9.63
N LYS A 352 -10.50 -26.57 -10.09
CA LYS A 352 -9.94 -26.19 -11.40
C LYS A 352 -8.97 -25.01 -11.27
N PRO A 353 -8.11 -24.77 -12.27
CA PRO A 353 -7.28 -23.57 -12.33
C PRO A 353 -8.10 -22.27 -12.32
N LEU A 354 -7.45 -21.12 -12.03
CA LEU A 354 -8.11 -19.82 -12.12
C LEU A 354 -8.48 -19.47 -13.58
N PRO A 355 -9.55 -18.68 -13.83
CA PRO A 355 -10.00 -18.37 -15.18
C PRO A 355 -8.96 -17.61 -16.01
N ILE A 356 -8.33 -16.60 -15.42
CA ILE A 356 -7.32 -15.79 -16.11
C ILE A 356 -5.96 -16.32 -15.68
N GLN A 357 -5.16 -16.79 -16.65
CA GLN A 357 -3.88 -17.44 -16.35
C GLN A 357 -2.77 -16.80 -17.16
N PHE A 358 -1.78 -16.22 -16.48
CA PHE A 358 -0.51 -15.82 -17.07
C PHE A 358 0.47 -16.98 -16.91
N LEU A 359 0.66 -17.75 -17.98
CA LEU A 359 1.42 -19.01 -17.98
C LEU A 359 2.82 -18.86 -18.59
N SER A 360 3.17 -17.66 -19.04
CA SER A 360 4.46 -17.31 -19.63
C SER A 360 4.95 -15.98 -19.07
N ASN A 361 6.26 -15.78 -19.13
CA ASN A 361 6.88 -14.52 -18.74
C ASN A 361 6.38 -13.38 -19.64
N ILE A 362 6.42 -12.14 -19.12
CA ILE A 362 5.99 -10.96 -19.87
C ILE A 362 7.20 -10.08 -20.13
N SER A 363 7.37 -9.61 -21.37
CA SER A 363 8.22 -8.46 -21.67
C SER A 363 7.49 -7.36 -22.43
N ALA A 364 7.75 -6.12 -22.07
CA ALA A 364 7.15 -4.94 -22.70
C ALA A 364 8.18 -3.85 -22.93
N THR A 365 8.21 -3.27 -24.13
CA THR A 365 9.17 -2.23 -24.51
C THR A 365 8.52 -1.12 -25.34
N GLY A 366 9.03 0.11 -25.20
CA GLY A 366 8.59 1.31 -25.93
C GLY A 366 7.81 2.29 -25.03
N ASN A 367 7.29 3.39 -25.55
CA ASN A 367 6.70 4.47 -24.72
C ASN A 367 5.16 4.46 -24.67
N GLY A 368 4.52 3.31 -24.89
CA GLY A 368 3.07 3.18 -24.78
C GLY A 368 2.61 2.45 -23.51
N THR A 369 1.34 2.03 -23.52
CA THR A 369 0.69 1.41 -22.36
C THR A 369 0.09 0.05 -22.71
N VAL A 370 0.28 -0.92 -21.81
CA VAL A 370 -0.42 -2.22 -21.82
C VAL A 370 -1.21 -2.32 -20.52
N SER A 371 -2.53 -2.51 -20.64
CA SER A 371 -3.43 -2.60 -19.50
C SER A 371 -4.26 -3.88 -19.57
N PHE A 372 -4.25 -4.65 -18.48
CA PHE A 372 -5.18 -5.72 -18.22
C PHE A 372 -6.18 -5.25 -17.16
N ASP A 373 -7.45 -5.19 -17.52
CA ASP A 373 -8.56 -4.81 -16.65
C ASP A 373 -9.46 -6.01 -16.40
N ILE A 374 -9.34 -6.60 -15.21
CA ILE A 374 -9.96 -7.87 -14.84
C ILE A 374 -11.13 -7.64 -13.89
N HIS A 375 -12.32 -7.86 -14.42
CA HIS A 375 -13.60 -7.75 -13.71
C HIS A 375 -14.06 -9.11 -13.20
N ALA A 376 -14.84 -9.08 -12.13
CA ALA A 376 -15.58 -10.24 -11.64
C ALA A 376 -16.88 -9.79 -11.00
N ASN A 377 -17.80 -10.74 -10.85
CA ASN A 377 -18.91 -10.59 -9.92
C ASN A 377 -18.44 -10.83 -8.47
N LEU A 378 -19.40 -10.97 -7.56
CA LEU A 378 -19.16 -11.22 -6.15
C LEU A 378 -18.30 -12.46 -5.89
N SER A 379 -18.61 -13.59 -6.54
CA SER A 379 -18.03 -14.89 -6.18
C SER A 379 -17.01 -15.44 -7.19
N ALA A 380 -16.75 -14.71 -8.28
CA ALA A 380 -15.95 -15.27 -9.36
C ALA A 380 -14.49 -15.38 -8.94
N ARG A 381 -13.81 -16.39 -9.46
CA ARG A 381 -12.38 -16.59 -9.28
C ARG A 381 -11.62 -15.67 -10.25
N SER A 382 -10.43 -15.23 -9.87
CA SER A 382 -9.70 -14.17 -10.59
C SER A 382 -8.54 -14.71 -11.44
N THR A 383 -7.31 -14.54 -10.96
CA THR A 383 -6.12 -14.56 -11.81
C THR A 383 -4.94 -15.22 -11.13
N GLU A 384 -4.27 -16.12 -11.85
CA GLU A 384 -2.96 -16.64 -11.44
C GLU A 384 -1.83 -16.07 -12.30
N LEU A 385 -0.71 -15.79 -11.62
CA LEU A 385 0.57 -15.45 -12.21
C LEU A 385 1.47 -16.67 -12.03
N ASN A 386 1.53 -17.51 -13.04
CA ASN A 386 2.36 -18.73 -13.09
C ASN A 386 3.60 -18.54 -13.97
N MET A 387 4.28 -17.43 -13.72
CA MET A 387 5.46 -16.96 -14.45
C MET A 387 6.58 -16.63 -13.48
N SER A 388 7.80 -16.51 -14.00
CA SER A 388 9.00 -16.23 -13.20
C SER A 388 9.56 -14.84 -13.45
N SER A 389 9.19 -14.17 -14.54
CA SER A 389 9.67 -12.82 -14.82
C SER A 389 8.66 -11.90 -15.51
N ILE A 390 8.73 -10.62 -15.14
CA ILE A 390 8.13 -9.49 -15.85
C ILE A 390 9.26 -8.50 -16.14
N ASN A 391 9.48 -8.16 -17.41
CA ASN A 391 10.55 -7.26 -17.84
C ASN A 391 9.99 -6.10 -18.69
N ILE A 392 10.09 -4.87 -18.19
CA ILE A 392 9.52 -3.69 -18.82
C ILE A 392 10.64 -2.67 -19.01
N SER A 393 10.77 -2.13 -20.21
CA SER A 393 11.88 -1.25 -20.58
C SER A 393 11.44 -0.11 -21.49
N ASN A 394 12.35 0.86 -21.68
CA ASN A 394 12.22 1.95 -22.66
C ASN A 394 10.96 2.82 -22.46
N GLY A 395 10.59 3.10 -21.21
CA GLY A 395 9.48 4.01 -20.88
C GLY A 395 8.09 3.37 -20.84
N ALA A 396 7.98 2.06 -21.08
CA ALA A 396 6.69 1.37 -21.16
C ALA A 396 5.94 1.37 -19.81
N ASN A 397 4.62 1.40 -19.90
CA ASN A 397 3.71 1.27 -18.77
C ASN A 397 2.93 -0.05 -18.87
N LEU A 398 3.13 -0.96 -17.91
CA LEU A 398 2.34 -2.19 -17.82
C LEU A 398 1.51 -2.20 -16.53
N SER A 399 0.21 -2.37 -16.67
CA SER A 399 -0.72 -2.45 -15.54
C SER A 399 -1.58 -3.71 -15.62
N ILE A 400 -1.69 -4.42 -14.51
CA ILE A 400 -2.66 -5.50 -14.32
C ILE A 400 -3.56 -5.09 -13.13
N ASN A 401 -4.76 -4.66 -13.46
CA ASN A 401 -5.78 -4.22 -12.50
C ASN A 401 -6.84 -5.29 -12.34
N SER A 402 -7.29 -5.49 -11.10
CA SER A 402 -8.38 -6.41 -10.78
C SER A 402 -9.43 -5.75 -9.91
N HIS A 403 -10.68 -6.12 -10.13
CA HIS A 403 -11.85 -5.66 -9.40
C HIS A 403 -12.57 -6.81 -8.65
N VAL A 404 -11.93 -7.96 -8.51
CA VAL A 404 -12.52 -9.16 -7.89
C VAL A 404 -12.71 -8.99 -6.38
N ARG A 405 -13.73 -9.58 -5.77
CA ARG A 405 -14.05 -9.39 -4.34
C ARG A 405 -14.08 -10.68 -3.51
N GLY A 406 -14.78 -11.71 -3.99
CA GLY A 406 -14.97 -12.96 -3.26
C GLY A 406 -13.78 -13.92 -3.26
N ASN A 407 -12.75 -13.63 -4.05
CA ASN A 407 -11.51 -14.40 -4.15
C ASN A 407 -10.30 -13.47 -4.15
N ASN A 408 -9.10 -14.04 -3.97
CA ASN A 408 -7.87 -13.28 -4.15
C ASN A 408 -7.84 -12.71 -5.58
N ALA A 409 -7.47 -11.42 -5.74
CA ALA A 409 -7.36 -10.84 -7.07
C ALA A 409 -6.21 -11.46 -7.86
N PHE A 410 -5.07 -11.67 -7.21
CA PHE A 410 -3.88 -12.27 -7.80
C PHE A 410 -3.29 -13.37 -6.91
N GLU A 411 -3.04 -14.53 -7.51
CA GLU A 411 -2.28 -15.61 -6.89
C GLU A 411 -0.94 -15.81 -7.60
N ILE A 412 0.16 -15.53 -6.92
CA ILE A 412 1.52 -15.72 -7.47
C ILE A 412 1.98 -17.14 -7.14
N LYS A 413 2.20 -17.93 -8.20
CA LYS A 413 2.42 -19.38 -8.10
C LYS A 413 3.90 -19.80 -8.17
N LYS A 414 4.81 -18.86 -8.40
CA LYS A 414 6.26 -19.07 -8.50
C LYS A 414 7.01 -17.86 -7.95
N ASP A 415 8.30 -18.03 -7.67
CA ASP A 415 9.19 -16.89 -7.43
C ASP A 415 9.17 -15.97 -8.66
N LEU A 416 8.98 -14.68 -8.42
CA LEU A 416 8.72 -13.69 -9.46
C LEU A 416 9.75 -12.56 -9.40
N THR A 417 10.45 -12.38 -10.51
CA THR A 417 11.37 -11.27 -10.72
C THR A 417 10.72 -10.19 -11.58
N ILE A 418 10.67 -8.96 -11.08
CA ILE A 418 10.12 -7.79 -11.76
C ILE A 418 11.26 -6.83 -12.08
N ASN A 419 11.49 -6.54 -13.36
CA ASN A 419 12.37 -5.48 -13.80
C ASN A 419 11.54 -4.45 -14.56
N ALA A 420 11.45 -3.23 -14.06
CA ALA A 420 10.81 -2.12 -14.74
C ALA A 420 11.78 -0.93 -14.89
N THR A 421 13.09 -1.17 -14.98
CA THR A 421 14.10 -0.09 -15.00
C THR A 421 13.80 0.95 -16.09
N GLY A 422 13.57 2.20 -15.69
CA GLY A 422 13.18 3.29 -16.61
C GLY A 422 11.72 3.24 -17.08
N SER A 423 10.88 2.44 -16.41
CA SER A 423 9.51 2.10 -16.77
C SER A 423 8.61 1.93 -15.52
N ASN A 424 7.32 1.64 -15.73
CA ASN A 424 6.35 1.50 -14.65
C ASN A 424 5.61 0.15 -14.70
N PHE A 425 5.48 -0.51 -13.55
CA PHE A 425 4.67 -1.72 -13.37
C PHE A 425 3.66 -1.57 -12.24
N ASN A 426 2.42 -1.96 -12.50
CA ASN A 426 1.35 -1.96 -11.50
C ASN A 426 0.67 -3.34 -11.46
N LEU A 427 0.59 -3.94 -10.26
CA LEU A 427 -0.24 -5.12 -9.98
C LEU A 427 -1.18 -4.76 -8.84
N LYS A 428 -2.37 -4.27 -9.19
CA LYS A 428 -3.27 -3.61 -8.25
C LYS A 428 -4.67 -4.20 -8.23
N GLN A 429 -5.25 -4.31 -7.05
CA GLN A 429 -6.70 -4.38 -6.92
C GLN A 429 -7.23 -2.97 -6.77
N THR A 430 -8.10 -2.55 -7.68
CA THR A 430 -8.63 -1.17 -7.74
C THR A 430 -10.13 -1.16 -7.52
N LYS A 431 -10.65 -0.05 -7.01
CA LYS A 431 -12.09 0.14 -6.81
C LYS A 431 -12.79 0.35 -8.15
N ASP A 432 -13.90 -0.35 -8.39
CA ASP A 432 -14.80 -0.07 -9.50
C ASP A 432 -16.07 0.70 -9.01
N LYS A 433 -17.06 0.90 -9.88
CA LYS A 433 -18.32 1.60 -9.54
C LYS A 433 -19.27 0.80 -8.64
N PHE A 434 -19.03 -0.48 -8.41
CA PHE A 434 -19.87 -1.37 -7.63
C PHE A 434 -19.51 -1.27 -6.14
N ASP A 435 -20.46 -0.82 -5.33
CA ASP A 435 -20.23 -0.60 -3.91
C ASP A 435 -20.33 -1.91 -3.11
N ASN A 436 -19.17 -2.53 -2.81
CA ASN A 436 -19.10 -3.72 -1.97
C ASN A 436 -17.69 -3.94 -1.41
N SER A 437 -17.60 -4.71 -0.32
CA SER A 437 -16.37 -5.07 0.36
C SER A 437 -15.47 -6.01 -0.45
N TYR A 438 -14.16 -5.82 -0.27
CA TYR A 438 -13.11 -6.69 -0.81
C TYR A 438 -12.49 -7.48 0.35
N GLU A 439 -13.12 -8.59 0.72
CA GLU A 439 -12.74 -9.35 1.92
C GLU A 439 -11.46 -10.19 1.74
N LYS A 440 -11.10 -10.51 0.49
CA LYS A 440 -9.93 -11.32 0.15
C LYS A 440 -8.72 -10.45 -0.19
N ASN A 441 -7.58 -11.10 -0.43
CA ASN A 441 -6.34 -10.37 -0.67
C ASN A 441 -6.25 -9.84 -2.11
N ALA A 442 -5.72 -8.64 -2.30
CA ALA A 442 -5.25 -8.19 -3.61
C ALA A 442 -4.20 -9.16 -4.15
N ILE A 443 -3.17 -9.45 -3.34
CA ILE A 443 -2.09 -10.36 -3.70
C ILE A 443 -1.99 -11.45 -2.64
N SER A 444 -1.95 -12.70 -3.08
CA SER A 444 -1.64 -13.86 -2.24
C SER A 444 -0.44 -14.60 -2.82
N SER A 445 0.67 -14.62 -2.07
CA SER A 445 1.92 -15.29 -2.45
C SER A 445 2.62 -15.89 -1.24
N THR A 446 3.12 -17.12 -1.41
CA THR A 446 4.12 -17.74 -0.53
C THR A 446 5.52 -17.75 -1.15
N HIS A 447 5.65 -17.16 -2.34
CA HIS A 447 6.85 -17.17 -3.17
C HIS A 447 7.61 -15.84 -3.05
N ASN A 448 8.90 -15.88 -3.36
CA ASN A 448 9.77 -14.72 -3.29
C ASN A 448 9.45 -13.71 -4.40
N LEU A 449 9.54 -12.43 -4.07
CA LEU A 449 9.45 -11.33 -5.02
C LEU A 449 10.80 -10.61 -5.07
N THR A 450 11.38 -10.51 -6.27
CA THR A 450 12.61 -9.74 -6.49
C THR A 450 12.32 -8.61 -7.46
N ILE A 451 12.59 -7.36 -7.06
CA ILE A 451 12.31 -6.17 -7.85
C ILE A 451 13.64 -5.51 -8.20
N LEU A 452 14.01 -5.58 -9.48
CA LEU A 452 15.33 -5.18 -9.96
C LEU A 452 15.47 -3.68 -10.25
N GLY A 453 14.37 -3.01 -10.61
CA GLY A 453 14.40 -1.59 -10.93
C GLY A 453 13.05 -1.03 -11.39
N GLY A 454 12.96 0.30 -11.52
CA GLY A 454 11.76 0.98 -11.99
C GLY A 454 10.77 1.38 -10.92
N ASN A 455 9.66 1.99 -11.33
CA ASN A 455 8.55 2.29 -10.42
C ASN A 455 7.59 1.10 -10.39
N VAL A 456 7.42 0.49 -9.22
CA VAL A 456 6.61 -0.71 -9.05
C VAL A 456 5.57 -0.49 -7.95
N THR A 457 4.28 -0.64 -8.28
CA THR A 457 3.20 -0.56 -7.29
C THR A 457 2.49 -1.90 -7.16
N LEU A 458 2.44 -2.44 -5.95
CA LEU A 458 1.79 -3.72 -5.64
C LEU A 458 0.78 -3.54 -4.50
N GLY A 459 -0.39 -4.18 -4.61
CA GLY A 459 -1.35 -4.27 -3.52
C GLY A 459 -2.74 -3.77 -3.88
N GLY A 460 -3.47 -3.19 -2.93
CA GLY A 460 -4.91 -2.94 -3.05
C GLY A 460 -5.40 -1.58 -2.58
N GLU A 461 -6.33 -1.02 -3.34
CA GLU A 461 -7.19 0.10 -2.96
C GLU A 461 -8.50 -0.49 -2.43
N ASN A 462 -8.59 -0.74 -1.11
CA ASN A 462 -9.65 -1.46 -0.39
C ASN A 462 -9.38 -2.94 -0.06
N SER A 463 -8.14 -3.43 -0.10
CA SER A 463 -7.89 -4.84 0.25
C SER A 463 -6.55 -5.07 0.91
N SER A 464 -6.48 -6.21 1.60
CA SER A 464 -5.26 -6.69 2.24
C SER A 464 -4.35 -7.36 1.20
N SER A 465 -3.07 -7.52 1.49
CA SER A 465 -2.19 -8.40 0.71
C SER A 465 -1.41 -9.32 1.64
N ASN A 466 -1.11 -10.53 1.17
CA ASN A 466 -0.36 -11.52 1.91
C ASN A 466 0.78 -12.05 1.04
N ILE A 467 1.97 -11.48 1.22
CA ILE A 467 3.20 -11.79 0.48
C ILE A 467 4.19 -12.36 1.49
N LYS A 468 4.11 -13.67 1.74
CA LYS A 468 4.88 -14.35 2.80
C LYS A 468 6.31 -14.70 2.40
N GLY A 469 6.60 -14.79 1.11
CA GLY A 469 7.97 -15.00 0.63
C GLY A 469 8.86 -13.78 0.90
N ASN A 470 10.16 -13.93 0.65
CA ASN A 470 11.10 -12.83 0.80
C ASN A 470 10.86 -11.78 -0.30
N ILE A 471 10.93 -10.51 0.08
CA ILE A 471 10.81 -9.37 -0.81
C ILE A 471 12.17 -8.69 -0.89
N ASN A 472 12.80 -8.75 -2.06
CA ASN A 472 14.11 -8.15 -2.32
C ASN A 472 13.93 -6.97 -3.29
N ILE A 473 14.30 -5.77 -2.87
CA ILE A 473 14.17 -4.53 -3.63
C ILE A 473 15.57 -4.04 -3.94
N ASN A 474 15.95 -4.03 -5.22
CA ASN A 474 17.30 -3.70 -5.64
C ASN A 474 17.50 -2.18 -5.77
N SER A 475 18.75 -1.73 -5.84
CA SER A 475 19.16 -0.32 -5.80
C SER A 475 18.50 0.62 -6.82
N LYS A 476 18.04 0.10 -7.96
CA LYS A 476 17.38 0.90 -9.02
C LYS A 476 15.86 0.93 -8.91
N ALA A 477 15.30 0.30 -7.88
CA ALA A 477 13.85 0.13 -7.73
C ALA A 477 13.26 1.21 -6.83
N ASN A 478 12.07 1.67 -7.20
CA ASN A 478 11.22 2.54 -6.42
C ASN A 478 9.87 1.84 -6.23
N VAL A 479 9.65 1.27 -5.05
CA VAL A 479 8.56 0.33 -4.80
C VAL A 479 7.54 0.93 -3.87
N THR A 480 6.27 0.83 -4.22
CA THR A 480 5.14 1.12 -3.35
C THR A 480 4.35 -0.16 -3.06
N LEU A 481 4.22 -0.51 -1.78
CA LEU A 481 3.32 -1.56 -1.32
C LEU A 481 2.13 -0.90 -0.63
N GLN A 482 0.90 -1.22 -1.06
CA GLN A 482 -0.30 -0.52 -0.59
C GLN A 482 -1.42 -1.45 -0.10
N ALA A 483 -2.07 -1.08 1.01
CA ALA A 483 -3.34 -1.67 1.46
C ALA A 483 -4.25 -0.59 2.07
N TYR A 484 -4.92 0.18 1.23
CA TYR A 484 -5.86 1.20 1.70
C TYR A 484 -7.15 0.56 2.22
N ALA A 485 -7.72 1.10 3.30
CA ALA A 485 -9.13 0.87 3.61
C ALA A 485 -10.03 1.58 2.60
N GLY A 486 -11.13 0.93 2.23
CA GLY A 486 -12.16 1.56 1.41
C GLY A 486 -12.97 2.58 2.20
N THR A 487 -13.64 3.47 1.47
CA THR A 487 -14.51 4.50 2.02
C THR A 487 -15.99 4.10 2.05
N SER A 488 -16.32 2.88 1.62
CA SER A 488 -17.71 2.41 1.63
C SER A 488 -18.20 2.19 3.06
N HIS A 489 -19.49 2.45 3.29
CA HIS A 489 -20.19 2.05 4.51
C HIS A 489 -20.17 0.52 4.75
N LEU A 490 -19.91 -0.27 3.71
CA LEU A 490 -19.74 -1.72 3.76
C LEU A 490 -18.30 -2.14 4.10
N ASP A 491 -17.32 -1.25 3.95
CA ASP A 491 -15.89 -1.50 4.20
C ASP A 491 -15.54 -1.32 5.68
N LYS A 492 -16.06 -2.20 6.54
CA LYS A 492 -15.92 -2.06 8.00
C LYS A 492 -14.56 -2.50 8.58
N LYS A 493 -13.52 -2.69 7.77
CA LYS A 493 -12.25 -3.27 8.24
C LYS A 493 -11.05 -2.50 7.70
N GLU A 494 -10.15 -2.17 8.62
CA GLU A 494 -8.79 -1.81 8.28
C GLU A 494 -8.16 -2.92 7.42
N ARG A 495 -7.33 -2.53 6.44
CA ARG A 495 -6.65 -3.47 5.53
C ARG A 495 -5.19 -3.62 5.92
N THR A 496 -4.66 -4.81 5.71
CA THR A 496 -3.32 -5.16 6.18
C THR A 496 -2.43 -5.67 5.06
N LEU A 497 -1.24 -5.08 4.93
CA LEU A 497 -0.13 -5.71 4.22
C LEU A 497 0.57 -6.69 5.16
N THR A 498 0.51 -7.98 4.86
CA THR A 498 1.28 -9.02 5.56
C THR A 498 2.45 -9.43 4.69
N LEU A 499 3.67 -9.18 5.16
CA LEU A 499 4.91 -9.33 4.42
C LEU A 499 5.84 -10.33 5.12
N GLY A 500 6.64 -11.07 4.35
CA GLY A 500 7.74 -11.92 4.85
C GLY A 500 8.96 -11.10 5.28
N ASN A 501 10.16 -11.58 4.98
CA ASN A 501 11.37 -10.75 5.11
C ASN A 501 11.42 -9.71 4.00
N VAL A 502 11.89 -8.50 4.33
CA VAL A 502 12.00 -7.39 3.39
C VAL A 502 13.43 -6.86 3.40
N SER A 503 14.09 -6.93 2.25
CA SER A 503 15.45 -6.38 2.04
C SER A 503 15.38 -5.26 0.99
N VAL A 504 15.89 -4.08 1.35
CA VAL A 504 15.76 -2.86 0.54
C VAL A 504 17.13 -2.26 0.27
N GLU A 505 17.52 -2.26 -1.01
CA GLU A 505 18.71 -1.58 -1.54
C GLU A 505 18.36 -0.30 -2.31
N GLY A 506 17.12 -0.18 -2.80
CA GLY A 506 16.56 1.01 -3.47
C GLY A 506 15.61 1.79 -2.56
N ASN A 507 14.41 2.11 -3.05
CA ASN A 507 13.38 2.82 -2.27
C ASN A 507 12.16 1.93 -2.03
N LEU A 508 11.66 1.93 -0.79
CA LEU A 508 10.41 1.26 -0.41
C LEU A 508 9.49 2.23 0.34
N ASN A 509 8.28 2.41 -0.19
CA ASN A 509 7.16 3.06 0.49
C ASN A 509 6.08 2.03 0.84
N ILE A 510 5.70 1.95 2.12
CA ILE A 510 4.58 1.15 2.62
C ILE A 510 3.47 2.11 3.04
N ILE A 511 2.32 2.00 2.37
CA ILE A 511 1.18 2.91 2.56
C ILE A 511 -0.13 2.16 2.77
N GLY A 512 -1.12 2.82 3.37
CA GLY A 512 -2.46 2.27 3.57
C GLY A 512 -2.87 2.25 5.04
N SER A 513 -3.65 1.25 5.45
CA SER A 513 -4.16 1.14 6.83
C SER A 513 -3.15 0.52 7.78
N ASN A 514 -2.84 -0.76 7.63
CA ASN A 514 -1.91 -1.49 8.48
C ASN A 514 -0.82 -2.18 7.65
N ALA A 515 0.35 -2.34 8.25
CA ALA A 515 1.43 -3.17 7.73
C ALA A 515 2.00 -4.08 8.81
N HIS A 516 2.26 -5.33 8.45
CA HIS A 516 2.86 -6.33 9.31
C HIS A 516 3.99 -7.04 8.56
N ILE A 517 5.21 -6.80 9.00
CA ILE A 517 6.42 -7.49 8.54
C ILE A 517 6.68 -8.65 9.51
N ASN A 518 6.34 -9.86 9.07
CA ASN A 518 6.48 -11.11 9.84
C ASN A 518 7.92 -11.62 9.90
N GLY A 519 8.83 -10.98 9.17
CA GLY A 519 10.25 -11.29 9.16
C GLY A 519 11.10 -10.09 9.54
N ASN A 520 12.35 -10.14 9.09
CA ASN A 520 13.31 -9.04 9.24
C ASN A 520 13.03 -7.92 8.22
N LEU A 521 13.33 -6.69 8.62
CA LEU A 521 13.40 -5.52 7.73
C LEU A 521 14.86 -5.05 7.65
N SER A 522 15.44 -5.08 6.46
CA SER A 522 16.83 -4.69 6.24
C SER A 522 16.92 -3.59 5.19
N ILE A 523 17.46 -2.43 5.56
CA ILE A 523 17.64 -1.27 4.70
C ILE A 523 19.13 -1.05 4.46
N ALA A 524 19.58 -1.05 3.21
CA ALA A 524 20.97 -0.85 2.82
C ALA A 524 21.40 0.62 2.91
N GLU A 525 22.70 0.88 2.82
CA GLU A 525 23.31 2.20 3.10
C GLU A 525 22.76 3.38 2.26
N ASN A 526 22.46 3.10 0.99
CA ASN A 526 21.94 4.07 0.02
C ASN A 526 20.44 3.94 -0.22
N ALA A 527 19.75 3.12 0.58
CA ALA A 527 18.33 2.88 0.45
C ALA A 527 17.50 3.86 1.29
N GLU A 528 16.26 4.07 0.87
CA GLU A 528 15.25 4.84 1.61
C GLU A 528 14.05 3.95 1.94
N PHE A 529 13.60 4.01 3.19
CA PHE A 529 12.39 3.34 3.64
C PHE A 529 11.41 4.33 4.26
N LYS A 530 10.17 4.29 3.76
CA LYS A 530 9.03 5.06 4.29
C LYS A 530 7.91 4.12 4.70
N GLY A 531 7.58 4.12 5.98
CA GLY A 531 6.40 3.44 6.53
C GLY A 531 5.31 4.44 6.89
N GLU A 532 4.43 4.77 5.94
CA GLU A 532 3.41 5.81 6.05
C GLU A 532 1.99 5.21 6.12
N THR A 533 1.69 4.53 7.23
CA THR A 533 0.38 3.90 7.42
C THR A 533 -0.58 4.80 8.22
N ASN A 534 -1.87 4.64 8.00
CA ASN A 534 -2.88 5.35 8.78
C ASN A 534 -2.94 4.78 10.20
N ASP A 535 -2.98 3.45 10.35
CA ASP A 535 -3.33 2.78 11.60
C ASP A 535 -2.09 2.21 12.30
N ASN A 536 -1.47 1.12 11.83
CA ASN A 536 -0.33 0.52 12.55
C ASN A 536 0.76 -0.04 11.62
N LEU A 537 1.99 -0.08 12.14
CA LEU A 537 3.11 -0.78 11.52
C LEU A 537 3.80 -1.70 12.53
N ASN A 538 3.82 -2.99 12.23
CA ASN A 538 4.34 -4.04 13.13
C ASN A 538 5.50 -4.77 12.46
N ILE A 539 6.66 -4.83 13.12
CA ILE A 539 7.84 -5.59 12.68
C ILE A 539 8.15 -6.64 13.74
N THR A 540 8.13 -7.92 13.35
CA THR A 540 8.35 -9.03 14.29
C THR A 540 9.81 -9.45 14.38
N GLY A 541 10.54 -9.41 13.26
CA GLY A 541 11.97 -9.70 13.20
C GLY A 541 12.84 -8.48 13.50
N THR A 542 14.14 -8.63 13.27
CA THR A 542 15.13 -7.55 13.44
C THR A 542 14.92 -6.46 12.39
N PHE A 543 14.95 -5.20 12.82
CA PHE A 543 15.01 -4.04 11.95
C PHE A 543 16.46 -3.53 11.85
N THR A 544 17.13 -3.83 10.74
CA THR A 544 18.46 -3.33 10.43
C THR A 544 18.36 -2.14 9.48
N ASN A 545 18.69 -0.94 9.96
CA ASN A 545 18.69 0.29 9.18
C ASN A 545 20.12 0.78 8.92
N ASN A 546 20.65 0.52 7.72
CA ASN A 546 21.89 1.15 7.26
C ASN A 546 21.62 2.41 6.41
N GLY A 547 20.38 2.60 5.93
CA GLY A 547 19.95 3.70 5.07
C GLY A 547 19.14 4.78 5.81
N ILE A 548 18.31 5.52 5.07
CA ILE A 548 17.41 6.53 5.68
C ILE A 548 16.05 5.88 5.88
N SER A 549 15.57 5.87 7.13
CA SER A 549 14.26 5.29 7.45
C SER A 549 13.37 6.29 8.18
N GLU A 550 12.14 6.41 7.71
CA GLU A 550 11.10 7.23 8.32
C GLU A 550 9.82 6.40 8.47
N ILE A 551 9.28 6.34 9.68
CA ILE A 551 8.02 5.66 9.99
C ILE A 551 7.06 6.71 10.55
N ASN A 552 5.96 6.96 9.86
CA ASN A 552 4.98 7.98 10.19
C ASN A 552 3.57 7.37 10.24
N ILE A 553 3.02 7.23 11.44
CA ILE A 553 1.71 6.62 11.67
C ILE A 553 0.68 7.67 12.06
N LYS A 554 -0.39 7.80 11.28
CA LYS A 554 -1.34 8.94 11.42
C LYS A 554 -2.26 8.84 12.63
N GLN A 555 -2.71 7.64 13.01
CA GLN A 555 -3.72 7.44 14.05
C GLN A 555 -3.59 6.08 14.76
N GLY A 556 -2.38 5.55 14.87
CA GLY A 556 -2.09 4.37 15.69
C GLY A 556 -0.60 4.20 15.97
N ALA A 557 -0.15 2.96 16.16
CA ALA A 557 1.12 2.67 16.83
C ALA A 557 2.12 1.86 16.00
N VAL A 558 3.38 1.87 16.46
CA VAL A 558 4.44 1.02 15.95
C VAL A 558 4.78 -0.06 16.98
N ASN A 559 4.85 -1.31 16.55
CA ASN A 559 5.34 -2.40 17.40
C ASN A 559 6.53 -3.08 16.74
N ILE A 560 7.70 -2.96 17.34
CA ILE A 560 8.92 -3.64 16.91
C ILE A 560 9.29 -4.67 17.99
N LEU A 561 9.07 -5.94 17.67
CA LEU A 561 9.29 -7.05 18.61
C LEU A 561 10.72 -7.57 18.58
N GLY A 562 11.38 -7.50 17.42
CA GLY A 562 12.80 -7.83 17.28
C GLY A 562 13.71 -6.67 17.64
N ASP A 563 15.02 -6.89 17.48
CA ASP A 563 16.03 -5.88 17.75
C ASP A 563 16.05 -4.78 16.67
N ILE A 564 16.45 -3.58 17.06
CA ILE A 564 16.74 -2.46 16.16
C ILE A 564 18.25 -2.28 16.07
N ILE A 565 18.80 -2.35 14.86
CA ILE A 565 20.20 -2.03 14.56
C ILE A 565 20.19 -0.82 13.63
N ASN A 566 20.48 0.37 14.14
CA ASN A 566 20.50 1.59 13.35
C ASN A 566 21.94 2.05 13.12
N LYS A 567 22.34 2.24 11.85
CA LYS A 567 23.66 2.75 11.45
C LYS A 567 23.60 4.08 10.69
N LYS A 568 22.43 4.73 10.67
CA LYS A 568 22.22 6.05 10.04
C LYS A 568 21.04 6.75 10.73
N SER A 569 20.10 7.35 10.00
CA SER A 569 18.98 8.08 10.62
C SER A 569 17.71 7.23 10.61
N LEU A 570 17.09 7.09 11.78
CA LEU A 570 15.80 6.44 11.95
C LEU A 570 14.87 7.34 12.76
N ASN A 571 13.78 7.76 12.13
CA ASN A 571 12.71 8.51 12.80
C ASN A 571 11.43 7.66 12.84
N ILE A 572 10.88 7.50 14.04
CA ILE A 572 9.61 6.82 14.28
C ILE A 572 8.67 7.83 14.92
N THR A 573 7.62 8.22 14.20
CA THR A 573 6.58 9.13 14.65
C THR A 573 5.23 8.42 14.63
N THR A 574 4.56 8.39 15.77
CA THR A 574 3.26 7.77 15.96
C THR A 574 2.28 8.78 16.53
N ASN A 575 0.99 8.59 16.25
CA ASN A 575 -0.10 9.38 16.83
C ASN A 575 -1.11 8.38 17.39
N ALA A 576 -0.69 7.59 18.38
CA ALA A 576 -1.47 6.47 18.89
C ALA A 576 -2.79 6.93 19.52
N ARG A 577 -3.89 6.21 19.28
CA ARG A 577 -5.18 6.48 19.94
C ARG A 577 -5.13 6.11 21.42
N SER A 578 -6.07 6.64 22.20
CA SER A 578 -6.23 6.33 23.63
C SER A 578 -6.50 4.83 23.82
N ASN A 579 -5.51 4.09 24.37
CA ASN A 579 -5.41 2.63 24.58
C ASN A 579 -4.34 1.91 23.72
N GLN A 580 -3.81 2.55 22.68
CA GLN A 580 -2.73 2.01 21.87
C GLN A 580 -1.38 2.47 22.42
N LYS A 581 -0.36 1.63 22.24
CA LYS A 581 1.00 1.88 22.74
C LYS A 581 1.99 1.58 21.65
N THR A 582 2.99 2.44 21.52
CA THR A 582 4.16 2.13 20.68
C THR A 582 5.10 1.27 21.50
N VAL A 583 5.42 0.07 21.02
CA VAL A 583 6.20 -0.93 21.76
C VAL A 583 7.50 -1.22 21.03
N ILE A 584 8.61 -1.04 21.74
CA ILE A 584 9.94 -1.49 21.31
C ILE A 584 10.41 -2.56 22.30
N ALA A 585 10.21 -3.83 21.94
CA ALA A 585 10.43 -4.94 22.86
C ALA A 585 11.87 -5.47 22.82
N GLY A 586 12.50 -5.48 21.63
CA GLY A 586 13.88 -5.91 21.43
C GLY A 586 14.91 -4.87 21.88
N LYS A 587 16.20 -5.24 21.74
CA LYS A 587 17.32 -4.35 22.03
C LYS A 587 17.47 -3.29 20.94
N ILE A 588 17.96 -2.11 21.32
CA ILE A 588 18.31 -1.04 20.38
C ILE A 588 19.83 -0.89 20.36
N THR A 589 20.44 -1.06 19.18
CA THR A 589 21.84 -0.71 18.92
C THR A 589 21.89 0.40 17.90
N ASN A 590 22.14 1.63 18.35
CA ASN A 590 22.33 2.78 17.49
C ASN A 590 23.83 3.03 17.30
N GLU A 591 24.36 2.59 16.17
CA GLU A 591 25.78 2.72 15.84
C GLU A 591 26.16 4.12 15.34
N LYS A 592 25.29 4.75 14.55
CA LYS A 592 25.50 6.08 13.98
C LYS A 592 24.17 6.78 13.74
N GLY A 593 24.22 8.10 13.60
CA GLY A 593 23.07 8.96 13.30
C GLY A 593 22.08 9.11 14.47
N SER A 594 21.02 9.89 14.25
CA SER A 594 20.00 10.11 15.28
C SER A 594 18.92 9.04 15.23
N LEU A 595 18.47 8.60 16.41
CA LEU A 595 17.31 7.75 16.59
C LEU A 595 16.26 8.51 17.39
N ASN A 596 15.13 8.82 16.73
CA ASN A 596 14.02 9.51 17.37
C ASN A 596 12.79 8.62 17.39
N ILE A 597 12.23 8.41 18.58
CA ILE A 597 10.98 7.65 18.78
C ILE A 597 9.99 8.57 19.47
N THR A 598 8.97 9.00 18.74
CA THR A 598 8.01 10.00 19.17
C THR A 598 6.60 9.46 19.06
N ASN A 599 5.81 9.63 20.12
CA ASN A 599 4.37 9.38 20.13
C ASN A 599 3.65 10.68 20.52
N ASN A 600 2.92 11.21 19.54
CA ASN A 600 2.24 12.50 19.57
C ASN A 600 0.78 12.34 19.98
N GLY A 601 0.21 13.38 20.62
CA GLY A 601 -1.14 13.35 21.17
C GLY A 601 -1.16 13.10 22.68
N GLY A 602 -2.34 13.29 23.25
CA GLY A 602 -2.57 13.19 24.70
C GLY A 602 -2.68 11.75 25.18
N ASP A 603 -2.16 11.49 26.38
CA ASP A 603 -2.21 10.17 27.05
C ASP A 603 -1.56 9.03 26.26
N THR A 604 -0.63 9.38 25.37
CA THR A 604 0.16 8.41 24.60
C THR A 604 1.21 7.72 25.45
N GLU A 605 1.53 6.46 25.09
CA GLU A 605 2.56 5.69 25.77
C GLU A 605 3.57 5.09 24.78
N ILE A 606 4.86 5.17 25.13
CA ILE A 606 5.95 4.37 24.55
C ILE A 606 6.41 3.36 25.60
N GLN A 607 6.47 2.09 25.23
CA GLN A 607 7.04 1.02 26.04
C GLN A 607 8.40 0.60 25.52
N ILE A 608 9.39 0.60 26.41
CA ILE A 608 10.73 0.08 26.15
C ILE A 608 10.89 -1.21 26.95
N GLY A 609 11.28 -2.28 26.27
CA GLY A 609 11.43 -3.62 26.84
C GLY A 609 12.82 -4.25 26.71
N GLY A 610 13.77 -3.59 26.04
CA GLY A 610 15.13 -4.07 25.82
C GLY A 610 16.20 -3.01 26.07
N ASP A 611 17.44 -3.47 26.27
CA ASP A 611 18.60 -2.59 26.46
C ASP A 611 18.88 -1.70 25.25
N ILE A 612 19.46 -0.53 25.51
CA ILE A 612 19.81 0.44 24.49
C ILE A 612 21.31 0.75 24.52
N SER A 613 21.97 0.66 23.37
CA SER A 613 23.36 1.05 23.17
C SER A 613 23.44 2.18 22.13
N GLN A 614 23.88 3.36 22.54
CA GLN A 614 24.05 4.55 21.70
C GLN A 614 25.54 4.84 21.48
N LYS A 615 26.08 4.55 20.28
CA LYS A 615 27.50 4.81 19.98
C LYS A 615 27.75 6.26 19.58
N GLU A 616 26.96 6.82 18.67
CA GLU A 616 27.10 8.16 18.09
C GLU A 616 25.73 8.82 17.88
N GLY A 617 25.64 10.16 17.96
CA GLY A 617 24.42 10.93 17.68
C GLY A 617 23.48 11.07 18.88
N ASN A 618 22.29 11.61 18.62
CA ASN A 618 21.26 11.83 19.66
C ASN A 618 20.23 10.69 19.66
N LEU A 619 19.90 10.21 20.86
CA LEU A 619 18.76 9.34 21.10
C LEU A 619 17.66 10.13 21.80
N THR A 620 16.50 10.25 21.14
CA THR A 620 15.33 10.93 21.71
C THR A 620 14.16 9.96 21.82
N ILE A 621 13.59 9.85 23.02
CA ILE A 621 12.33 9.14 23.26
C ILE A 621 11.32 10.17 23.79
N SER A 622 10.19 10.35 23.11
CA SER A 622 9.22 11.41 23.43
C SER A 622 7.78 10.88 23.41
N SER A 623 7.10 10.90 24.54
CA SER A 623 5.67 10.53 24.67
C SER A 623 5.08 11.14 25.93
N ASP A 624 3.75 11.14 26.10
CA ASP A 624 3.18 11.58 27.38
C ASP A 624 3.60 10.64 28.53
N LYS A 625 3.69 9.34 28.23
CA LYS A 625 4.17 8.29 29.14
C LYS A 625 5.29 7.50 28.49
N VAL A 626 6.43 7.39 29.17
CA VAL A 626 7.51 6.46 28.80
C VAL A 626 7.56 5.39 29.88
N ASN A 627 7.37 4.14 29.47
CA ASN A 627 7.24 3.01 30.40
C ASN A 627 8.39 2.01 30.22
N ILE A 628 9.18 1.88 31.27
CA ILE A 628 10.27 0.92 31.40
C ILE A 628 9.70 -0.35 32.03
N THR A 629 9.51 -1.37 31.18
CA THR A 629 8.75 -2.58 31.53
C THR A 629 9.61 -3.70 32.12
N LYS A 630 10.93 -3.61 31.98
CA LYS A 630 11.94 -4.53 32.51
C LYS A 630 13.13 -3.74 33.02
N GLN A 631 14.03 -4.38 33.74
CA GLN A 631 15.32 -3.75 34.06
C GLN A 631 16.05 -3.47 32.76
N ILE A 632 16.35 -2.20 32.48
CA ILE A 632 16.91 -1.74 31.21
C ILE A 632 18.17 -0.94 31.47
N THR A 633 19.21 -1.23 30.69
CA THR A 633 20.40 -0.41 30.59
C THR A 633 20.40 0.40 29.30
N ILE A 634 20.49 1.71 29.41
CA ILE A 634 20.77 2.64 28.31
C ILE A 634 22.22 3.08 28.47
N LYS A 635 23.11 2.70 27.54
CA LYS A 635 24.53 2.99 27.65
C LYS A 635 25.11 3.64 26.40
N LYS A 636 26.16 4.44 26.60
CA LYS A 636 27.08 4.79 25.52
C LYS A 636 27.74 3.51 25.00
N GLY A 637 27.65 3.28 23.70
CA GLY A 637 28.35 2.19 23.05
C GLY A 637 29.84 2.52 22.88
N VAL A 638 30.70 1.51 23.07
CA VAL A 638 32.16 1.63 22.85
C VAL A 638 32.53 0.90 21.56
N ASN A 639 33.44 1.48 20.77
CA ASN A 639 33.98 0.80 19.59
C ASN A 639 34.97 -0.27 20.05
N GLY A 640 34.66 -1.54 19.77
CA GLY A 640 35.65 -2.61 19.85
C GLY A 640 36.61 -2.49 18.68
N GLY A 641 37.70 -1.72 18.84
CA GLY A 641 38.80 -1.66 17.88
C GLY A 641 39.11 -0.27 17.34
N SER A 642 40.38 0.12 17.50
CA SER A 642 41.07 1.35 17.07
C SER A 642 40.94 2.57 17.98
N SER A 643 42.09 2.96 18.52
CA SER A 643 42.37 4.07 19.44
C SER A 643 42.49 5.44 18.76
N ASP A 644 42.23 5.54 17.45
CA ASP A 644 42.87 6.61 16.64
C ASP A 644 41.91 7.63 15.98
N SER A 645 40.64 7.75 16.41
CA SER A 645 39.79 8.88 15.95
C SER A 645 39.61 9.92 17.06
N SER A 646 40.34 11.03 16.91
CA SER A 646 40.36 12.23 17.78
C SER A 646 39.09 13.09 17.75
N THR A 647 37.96 12.56 17.29
CA THR A 647 36.64 13.20 17.48
C THR A 647 35.90 12.41 18.56
N GLU A 648 35.81 12.98 19.76
CA GLU A 648 35.01 12.38 20.83
C GLU A 648 33.59 12.16 20.33
N SER A 649 33.17 10.91 20.16
CA SER A 649 31.77 10.59 19.84
C SER A 649 30.86 11.21 20.91
N GLN A 650 30.07 12.21 20.49
CA GLN A 650 29.05 12.87 21.29
C GLN A 650 27.75 12.05 21.19
N ALA A 651 27.62 11.08 22.09
CA ALA A 651 26.36 10.39 22.32
C ALA A 651 25.58 11.13 23.41
N ASN A 652 24.33 11.51 23.11
CA ASN A 652 23.42 12.15 24.06
C ASN A 652 22.09 11.37 24.17
N LEU A 653 21.49 11.40 25.36
CA LEU A 653 20.17 10.83 25.63
C LEU A 653 19.20 11.93 26.06
N THR A 654 18.00 11.92 25.49
CA THR A 654 16.88 12.73 25.96
C THR A 654 15.61 11.88 26.05
N ILE A 655 15.05 11.81 27.26
CA ILE A 655 13.72 11.25 27.50
C ILE A 655 12.79 12.42 27.79
N LYS A 656 11.87 12.72 26.86
CA LYS A 656 10.89 13.79 27.00
C LYS A 656 9.53 13.19 27.35
N THR A 657 9.07 13.35 28.58
CA THR A 657 7.83 12.72 29.06
C THR A 657 7.09 13.53 30.12
N LYS A 658 5.79 13.27 30.31
CA LYS A 658 5.05 13.77 31.49
C LYS A 658 5.16 12.78 32.64
N GLU A 659 5.24 11.49 32.32
CA GLU A 659 5.40 10.40 33.28
C GLU A 659 6.49 9.43 32.80
N LEU A 660 7.55 9.24 33.58
CA LEU A 660 8.49 8.15 33.42
C LEU A 660 8.09 7.01 34.36
N LYS A 661 7.40 6.02 33.81
CA LYS A 661 6.91 4.86 34.56
C LYS A 661 7.99 3.79 34.65
N LEU A 662 8.22 3.29 35.86
CA LEU A 662 9.26 2.29 36.15
C LEU A 662 8.62 1.05 36.76
N THR A 663 8.61 -0.05 36.00
CA THR A 663 8.27 -1.38 36.55
C THR A 663 9.50 -2.00 37.22
N GLU A 664 10.69 -1.67 36.73
CA GLU A 664 11.98 -2.06 37.26
C GLU A 664 12.98 -0.90 37.13
N ASP A 665 14.21 -1.10 37.63
CA ASP A 665 15.25 -0.08 37.63
C ASP A 665 15.72 0.29 36.21
N LEU A 666 16.09 1.57 36.05
CA LEU A 666 16.65 2.14 34.82
C LEU A 666 18.09 2.58 35.08
N SER A 667 19.04 2.00 34.34
CA SER A 667 20.44 2.44 34.37
C SER A 667 20.79 3.20 33.10
N ILE A 668 21.29 4.42 33.24
CA ILE A 668 21.77 5.29 32.16
C ILE A 668 23.27 5.47 32.36
N SER A 669 24.12 5.13 31.38
CA SER A 669 25.56 5.15 31.61
C SER A 669 26.45 5.66 30.47
N GLY A 670 27.51 6.38 30.82
CA GLY A 670 28.61 6.73 29.92
C GLY A 670 28.34 7.89 28.95
N PHE A 671 27.21 8.56 29.05
CA PHE A 671 26.84 9.67 28.16
C PHE A 671 27.57 10.97 28.51
N ASN A 672 27.82 11.81 27.51
CA ASN A 672 28.24 13.19 27.79
C ASN A 672 27.07 13.97 28.41
N LYS A 673 25.86 13.73 27.92
CA LYS A 673 24.65 14.37 28.40
C LYS A 673 23.50 13.39 28.39
N ALA A 674 22.83 13.25 29.54
CA ALA A 674 21.57 12.52 29.64
C ALA A 674 20.55 13.34 30.42
N GLU A 675 19.41 13.61 29.78
CA GLU A 675 18.35 14.42 30.37
C GLU A 675 17.01 13.70 30.36
N ILE A 676 16.26 13.86 31.46
CA ILE A 676 14.84 13.52 31.55
C ILE A 676 14.08 14.84 31.68
N THR A 677 13.29 15.18 30.67
CA THR A 677 12.64 16.49 30.57
C THR A 677 11.13 16.37 30.42
N ALA A 678 10.40 17.36 30.90
CA ALA A 678 8.97 17.41 30.73
C ALA A 678 8.57 17.57 29.26
N LYS A 679 7.51 16.85 28.85
CA LYS A 679 6.94 17.00 27.52
C LYS A 679 6.00 18.21 27.45
N ASP A 680 6.14 19.00 26.38
CA ASP A 680 5.21 20.06 25.95
C ASP A 680 4.72 21.00 27.07
N GLY A 681 5.63 21.50 27.91
CA GLY A 681 5.29 22.42 29.00
C GLY A 681 4.30 21.80 30.00
N SER A 682 4.61 20.59 30.48
CA SER A 682 3.79 19.88 31.46
C SER A 682 4.60 19.56 32.72
N ASP A 683 3.92 19.04 33.73
CA ASP A 683 4.58 18.45 34.88
C ASP A 683 5.30 17.14 34.51
N LEU A 684 6.37 16.83 35.23
CA LEU A 684 7.14 15.60 35.10
C LEU A 684 7.05 14.78 36.39
N THR A 685 6.54 13.55 36.28
CA THR A 685 6.58 12.56 37.36
C THR A 685 7.55 11.43 36.99
N ILE A 686 8.46 11.08 37.90
CA ILE A 686 9.36 9.93 37.74
C ILE A 686 9.02 8.88 38.80
N GLY A 687 8.68 7.67 38.34
CA GLY A 687 8.22 6.57 39.19
C GLY A 687 6.72 6.54 39.40
N ASN A 688 6.22 5.40 39.87
CA ASN A 688 4.80 5.22 40.16
C ASN A 688 4.45 5.91 41.48
N SER A 689 3.46 6.82 41.45
CA SER A 689 2.85 7.41 42.64
C SER A 689 1.91 6.44 43.38
N ASN A 690 1.42 5.40 42.69
CA ASN A 690 0.33 4.52 43.13
C ASN A 690 0.65 3.02 42.95
N ASP A 691 1.80 2.56 43.43
CA ASP A 691 1.90 1.13 43.71
C ASP A 691 1.03 0.89 44.94
N GLY A 692 -0.24 0.50 44.74
CA GLY A 692 -1.25 0.20 45.79
C GLY A 692 -0.86 -0.94 46.74
N ASN A 693 0.43 -1.27 46.80
CA ASN A 693 1.08 -2.18 47.69
C ASN A 693 2.08 -1.36 48.53
N SER A 694 1.66 -0.95 49.72
CA SER A 694 2.37 -0.07 50.66
C SER A 694 3.73 -0.61 51.18
N GLY A 695 4.28 -1.66 50.56
CA GLY A 695 5.59 -2.24 50.84
C GLY A 695 6.48 -2.46 49.60
N ALA A 696 6.08 -2.05 48.40
CA ALA A 696 6.93 -2.17 47.21
C ALA A 696 8.13 -1.19 47.31
N LYS A 697 9.35 -1.71 47.12
CA LYS A 697 10.56 -0.87 47.08
C LYS A 697 10.48 0.06 45.88
N ALA A 698 10.69 1.36 46.12
CA ALA A 698 10.81 2.35 45.04
C ALA A 698 11.93 1.94 44.08
N LYS A 699 11.66 2.06 42.78
CA LYS A 699 12.63 1.77 41.72
C LYS A 699 13.67 2.89 41.63
N THR A 700 14.80 2.59 40.99
CA THR A 700 15.92 3.52 40.88
C THR A 700 16.17 3.92 39.44
N VAL A 701 16.41 5.22 39.22
CA VAL A 701 17.03 5.78 38.02
C VAL A 701 18.49 6.10 38.35
N THR A 702 19.43 5.40 37.73
CA THR A 702 20.86 5.59 37.95
C THR A 702 21.53 6.26 36.76
N PHE A 703 22.23 7.38 36.98
CA PHE A 703 23.14 8.00 36.03
C PHE A 703 24.59 7.63 36.36
N ASN A 704 25.12 6.62 35.66
CA ASN A 704 26.44 6.06 35.92
C ASN A 704 27.50 6.59 34.93
N ASN A 705 28.51 7.32 35.39
CA ASN A 705 29.54 7.93 34.54
C ASN A 705 28.93 8.87 33.45
N VAL A 706 27.95 9.70 33.80
CA VAL A 706 27.27 10.61 32.86
C VAL A 706 27.66 12.06 33.12
N LYS A 707 28.44 12.69 32.23
CA LYS A 707 29.08 14.01 32.48
C LYS A 707 28.07 15.08 32.94
N ASP A 708 26.95 15.21 32.24
CA ASP A 708 25.85 16.12 32.56
C ASP A 708 24.53 15.34 32.73
N SER A 709 24.11 15.17 33.99
CA SER A 709 22.86 14.49 34.36
C SER A 709 21.82 15.52 34.79
N LYS A 710 20.69 15.59 34.07
CA LYS A 710 19.66 16.59 34.31
C LYS A 710 18.24 16.03 34.36
N ILE A 711 17.45 16.55 35.31
CA ILE A 711 15.99 16.39 35.35
C ILE A 711 15.37 17.79 35.29
N SER A 712 14.41 18.02 34.39
CA SER A 712 13.80 19.36 34.32
C SER A 712 12.37 19.41 33.79
N ALA A 713 11.57 20.32 34.34
CA ALA A 713 10.26 20.67 33.83
C ALA A 713 10.19 22.20 33.70
N ASP A 714 10.55 22.72 32.51
CA ASP A 714 10.75 24.15 32.20
C ASP A 714 9.56 25.04 32.62
N GLY A 715 9.57 25.57 33.86
CA GLY A 715 8.46 26.34 34.43
C GLY A 715 7.29 25.50 35.00
N HIS A 716 7.44 24.18 35.13
CA HIS A 716 6.43 23.23 35.60
C HIS A 716 6.94 22.36 36.76
N ASN A 717 6.11 21.47 37.31
CA ASN A 717 6.45 20.70 38.50
C ASN A 717 7.29 19.45 38.15
N VAL A 718 8.22 19.08 39.03
CA VAL A 718 8.91 17.78 39.02
C VAL A 718 8.55 17.04 40.31
N THR A 719 8.03 15.81 40.18
CA THR A 719 7.72 14.91 41.30
C THR A 719 8.56 13.63 41.19
N LEU A 720 9.33 13.33 42.23
CA LEU A 720 10.25 12.19 42.27
C LEU A 720 9.76 11.11 43.24
N ASN A 721 9.02 10.13 42.70
CA ASN A 721 8.51 8.97 43.43
C ASN A 721 9.43 7.75 43.34
N SER A 722 10.55 7.87 42.64
CA SER A 722 11.61 6.87 42.52
C SER A 722 12.93 7.41 43.04
N LYS A 723 13.83 6.50 43.41
CA LYS A 723 15.19 6.87 43.78
C LYS A 723 15.92 7.39 42.55
N VAL A 724 16.75 8.41 42.73
CA VAL A 724 17.60 8.96 41.66
C VAL A 724 19.02 8.99 42.15
N GLU A 725 19.93 8.32 41.45
CA GLU A 725 21.31 8.17 41.90
C GLU A 725 22.30 8.51 40.78
N THR A 726 23.41 9.17 41.11
CA THR A 726 24.59 9.26 40.22
C THR A 726 25.74 8.42 40.77
N SER A 727 26.47 7.74 39.88
CA SER A 727 27.62 6.91 40.24
C SER A 727 28.79 7.11 39.27
N GLY A 728 30.00 6.69 39.68
CA GLY A 728 31.26 6.95 38.97
C GLY A 728 32.22 5.75 39.06
N SER A 729 33.22 5.71 38.17
CA SER A 729 34.14 4.58 37.99
C SER A 729 35.15 4.42 39.13
N ASN A 730 35.40 5.48 39.89
CA ASN A 730 36.26 5.46 41.06
C ASN A 730 35.38 5.72 42.30
N GLY A 731 34.90 4.65 42.94
CA GLY A 731 34.28 4.71 44.27
C GLY A 731 35.24 5.13 45.40
N GLY A 732 36.34 5.82 45.07
CA GLY A 732 37.33 6.34 46.01
C GLY A 732 36.96 7.72 46.52
N VAL A 733 37.32 7.97 47.77
CA VAL A 733 36.98 9.17 48.57
C VAL A 733 37.57 10.48 47.99
N GLU A 734 38.49 10.39 47.01
CA GLU A 734 39.20 11.52 46.40
C GLU A 734 39.12 11.57 44.86
N SER A 735 38.06 11.01 44.26
CA SER A 735 37.98 11.00 42.80
C SER A 735 37.71 12.41 42.24
N ASN A 736 38.75 13.01 41.62
CA ASN A 736 38.69 14.26 40.88
C ASN A 736 38.60 13.99 39.36
N SER A 737 37.96 12.89 38.97
CA SER A 737 37.87 12.49 37.57
C SER A 737 36.82 13.34 36.84
N ASP A 738 37.03 13.58 35.55
CA ASP A 738 36.03 14.20 34.67
C ASP A 738 34.73 13.39 34.57
N ASN A 739 34.70 12.17 35.12
CA ASN A 739 33.58 11.24 35.10
C ASN A 739 32.78 11.21 36.42
N ASP A 740 33.21 11.93 37.46
CA ASP A 740 32.43 12.09 38.70
C ASP A 740 31.44 13.22 38.54
N THR A 741 30.15 12.89 38.55
CA THR A 741 29.12 13.72 37.92
C THR A 741 28.02 14.10 38.87
N GLY A 742 27.60 15.36 38.75
CA GLY A 742 26.53 15.94 39.55
C GLY A 742 25.17 15.70 38.94
N LEU A 743 24.13 15.81 39.78
CA LEU A 743 22.74 15.83 39.34
C LEU A 743 22.21 17.26 39.42
N THR A 744 21.63 17.74 38.32
CA THR A 744 20.94 19.04 38.28
C THR A 744 19.45 18.82 38.11
N ILE A 745 18.64 19.46 38.96
CA ILE A 745 17.18 19.43 38.91
C ILE A 745 16.66 20.86 38.81
N THR A 746 15.90 21.17 37.75
CA THR A 746 15.33 22.52 37.54
C THR A 746 13.84 22.47 37.23
N ALA A 747 13.03 23.17 38.02
CA ALA A 747 11.57 23.15 37.88
C ALA A 747 10.91 24.41 38.47
N LYS A 748 9.58 24.51 38.37
CA LYS A 748 8.78 25.45 39.17
C LYS A 748 8.69 24.99 40.61
N ASN A 749 8.19 23.77 40.80
CA ASN A 749 8.19 23.08 42.09
C ASN A 749 8.94 21.76 41.97
N VAL A 750 9.68 21.37 43.01
CA VAL A 750 10.35 20.06 43.11
C VAL A 750 9.87 19.35 44.36
N GLU A 751 9.24 18.19 44.18
CA GLU A 751 8.80 17.30 45.27
C GLU A 751 9.65 16.03 45.30
N VAL A 752 10.30 15.79 46.45
CA VAL A 752 11.24 14.67 46.65
C VAL A 752 10.65 13.67 47.63
N ASN A 753 10.01 12.63 47.09
CA ASN A 753 9.36 11.57 47.86
C ASN A 753 10.27 10.37 48.15
N LYS A 754 11.37 10.22 47.40
CA LYS A 754 12.37 9.16 47.56
C LYS A 754 13.80 9.72 47.44
N ASP A 755 14.77 8.89 47.77
CA ASP A 755 16.17 9.29 47.90
C ASP A 755 16.77 9.81 46.59
N ILE A 756 17.52 10.91 46.70
CA ILE A 756 18.39 11.45 45.67
C ILE A 756 19.82 11.35 46.17
N THR A 757 20.67 10.58 45.50
CA THR A 757 22.08 10.46 45.86
C THR A 757 22.96 10.85 44.69
N SER A 758 24.05 11.56 44.95
CA SER A 758 25.07 11.85 43.95
C SER A 758 26.44 11.67 44.59
N LEU A 759 27.43 11.26 43.80
CA LEU A 759 28.82 11.23 44.28
C LEU A 759 29.39 12.64 44.45
N LYS A 760 29.08 13.58 43.55
CA LYS A 760 29.71 14.91 43.50
C LYS A 760 28.80 16.02 43.98
N THR A 761 27.82 16.43 43.18
CA THR A 761 26.89 17.50 43.55
C THR A 761 25.44 17.07 43.33
N VAL A 762 24.55 17.58 44.18
CA VAL A 762 23.11 17.64 43.90
C VAL A 762 22.72 19.11 43.91
N ASN A 763 22.28 19.62 42.77
CA ASN A 763 21.84 21.00 42.60
C ASN A 763 20.35 21.02 42.26
N ILE A 764 19.52 21.48 43.18
CA ILE A 764 18.07 21.65 42.98
C ILE A 764 17.78 23.14 42.90
N THR A 765 17.20 23.57 41.78
CA THR A 765 16.72 24.94 41.58
C THR A 765 15.23 24.90 41.28
N ALA A 766 14.42 25.38 42.21
CA ALA A 766 12.98 25.56 42.02
C ALA A 766 12.65 27.06 41.97
N SER A 767 11.82 27.51 41.04
CA SER A 767 11.41 28.93 41.03
C SER A 767 10.36 29.26 42.10
N GLU A 768 9.64 28.26 42.64
CA GLU A 768 8.60 28.44 43.66
C GLU A 768 8.82 27.63 44.93
N LYS A 769 8.78 26.30 44.87
CA LYS A 769 8.83 25.46 46.08
C LYS A 769 9.71 24.22 45.93
N VAL A 770 10.46 23.91 46.98
CA VAL A 770 11.04 22.57 47.18
C VAL A 770 10.39 21.93 48.40
N THR A 771 9.87 20.71 48.23
CA THR A 771 9.31 19.90 49.33
C THR A 771 10.05 18.57 49.42
N THR A 772 10.41 18.15 50.64
CA THR A 772 10.96 16.81 50.88
C THR A 772 10.06 16.07 51.87
N THR A 773 9.82 14.79 51.61
CA THR A 773 8.98 13.93 52.46
C THR A 773 9.80 13.29 53.57
N ALA A 774 9.17 13.02 54.72
CA ALA A 774 9.84 12.36 55.84
C ALA A 774 10.47 11.02 55.41
N GLY A 775 11.74 10.82 55.78
CA GLY A 775 12.52 9.63 55.41
C GLY A 775 13.15 9.68 54.02
N SER A 776 12.89 10.69 53.17
CA SER A 776 13.67 10.90 51.94
C SER A 776 15.00 11.57 52.24
N THR A 777 16.03 11.22 51.47
CA THR A 777 17.37 11.79 51.62
C THR A 777 17.86 12.43 50.32
N ILE A 778 18.35 13.66 50.38
CA ILE A 778 19.13 14.32 49.32
C ILE A 778 20.59 14.32 49.77
N ASN A 779 21.44 13.47 49.19
CA ASN A 779 22.83 13.30 49.63
C ASN A 779 23.84 13.49 48.50
N ALA A 780 24.75 14.45 48.64
CA ALA A 780 25.93 14.63 47.79
C ALA A 780 27.17 14.06 48.51
N THR A 781 27.45 12.78 48.32
CA THR A 781 28.34 11.97 49.18
C THR A 781 29.73 12.60 49.37
N ASN A 782 30.37 13.07 48.29
CA ASN A 782 31.72 13.65 48.32
C ASN A 782 31.73 15.14 47.94
N GLY A 783 30.58 15.81 47.89
CA GLY A 783 30.56 17.22 47.51
C GLY A 783 29.35 17.98 48.03
N LYS A 784 28.83 18.91 47.23
CA LYS A 784 27.86 19.91 47.69
C LYS A 784 26.43 19.49 47.37
N ALA A 785 25.58 19.48 48.39
CA ALA A 785 24.13 19.50 48.21
C ALA A 785 23.65 20.95 48.26
N SER A 786 23.06 21.43 47.16
CA SER A 786 22.60 22.81 47.00
C SER A 786 21.12 22.85 46.64
N ILE A 787 20.32 23.58 47.41
CA ILE A 787 18.92 23.87 47.12
C ILE A 787 18.75 25.38 47.01
N THR A 788 18.20 25.84 45.90
CA THR A 788 17.80 27.23 45.67
C THR A 788 16.31 27.25 45.34
N THR A 789 15.52 27.97 46.13
CA THR A 789 14.07 28.02 45.98
C THR A 789 13.50 29.38 46.40
N LYS A 790 12.22 29.63 46.12
CA LYS A 790 11.49 30.75 46.73
C LYS A 790 10.98 30.38 48.11
N THR A 791 10.35 29.21 48.23
CA THR A 791 9.93 28.61 49.51
C THR A 791 10.46 27.18 49.66
N GLY A 792 10.78 26.76 50.88
CA GLY A 792 11.25 25.41 51.17
C GLY A 792 10.51 24.79 52.34
N ASP A 793 10.09 23.54 52.19
CA ASP A 793 9.44 22.73 53.22
C ASP A 793 10.17 21.39 53.35
N ILE A 794 11.08 21.31 54.33
CA ILE A 794 12.04 20.23 54.44
C ILE A 794 11.63 19.29 55.57
N SER A 795 11.13 18.10 55.23
CA SER A 795 10.84 17.02 56.20
C SER A 795 11.87 15.90 56.17
N GLY A 796 12.66 15.80 55.10
CA GLY A 796 13.68 14.78 54.91
C GLY A 796 15.08 15.16 55.42
N THR A 797 16.09 14.44 54.94
CA THR A 797 17.50 14.73 55.18
C THR A 797 18.14 15.36 53.95
N ILE A 798 18.88 16.46 54.11
CA ILE A 798 19.78 17.04 53.12
C ILE A 798 21.20 16.90 53.65
N SER A 799 22.08 16.22 52.92
CA SER A 799 23.44 15.94 53.37
C SER A 799 24.48 16.09 52.26
N GLY A 800 25.71 16.45 52.64
CA GLY A 800 26.88 16.45 51.76
C GLY A 800 28.15 16.79 52.52
N ASN A 801 29.28 16.95 51.83
CA ASN A 801 30.48 17.52 52.44
C ASN A 801 30.22 18.97 52.86
N THR A 802 29.56 19.73 51.99
CA THR A 802 28.97 21.03 52.30
C THR A 802 27.50 21.01 51.91
N VAL A 803 26.70 21.77 52.64
CA VAL A 803 25.27 21.92 52.35
C VAL A 803 24.92 23.39 52.25
N SER A 804 24.14 23.75 51.23
CA SER A 804 23.65 25.11 51.04
C SER A 804 22.16 25.07 50.70
N VAL A 805 21.32 25.61 51.56
CA VAL A 805 19.87 25.73 51.34
C VAL A 805 19.52 27.21 51.36
N SER A 806 19.06 27.74 50.23
CA SER A 806 18.71 29.14 50.05
C SER A 806 17.26 29.26 49.61
N ALA A 807 16.46 30.00 50.38
CA ALA A 807 15.10 30.39 50.06
C ALA A 807 15.01 31.91 49.92
N THR A 808 14.34 32.46 48.91
CA THR A 808 14.18 33.91 48.80
C THR A 808 13.02 34.47 49.64
N GLU A 809 12.07 33.61 50.07
CA GLU A 809 10.95 33.96 50.96
C GLU A 809 11.00 33.17 52.27
N GLY A 810 10.41 31.98 52.31
CA GLY A 810 10.22 31.21 53.55
C GLY A 810 10.91 29.86 53.50
N LEU A 811 11.67 29.51 54.53
CA LEU A 811 12.19 28.15 54.73
C LEU A 811 11.65 27.57 56.03
N THR A 812 11.01 26.40 55.95
CA THR A 812 10.61 25.60 57.11
C THR A 812 11.33 24.27 57.07
N THR A 813 11.96 23.88 58.19
CA THR A 813 12.39 22.50 58.42
C THR A 813 11.46 21.88 59.47
N GLN A 814 10.99 20.65 59.23
CA GLN A 814 10.04 19.96 60.11
C GLN A 814 10.77 19.21 61.22
N SER A 815 10.03 18.80 62.25
CA SER A 815 10.58 17.92 63.30
C SER A 815 11.11 16.61 62.68
N GLY A 816 12.28 16.17 63.12
CA GLY A 816 12.95 14.97 62.59
C GLY A 816 13.69 15.17 61.25
N SER A 817 13.57 16.33 60.60
CA SER A 817 14.36 16.65 59.41
C SER A 817 15.82 16.97 59.75
N LYS A 818 16.73 16.83 58.78
CA LYS A 818 18.16 17.08 58.97
C LYS A 818 18.79 17.84 57.79
N ILE A 819 19.59 18.85 58.07
CA ILE A 819 20.49 19.53 57.13
C ILE A 819 21.91 19.33 57.67
N GLU A 820 22.69 18.45 57.06
CA GLU A 820 23.98 17.99 57.60
C GLU A 820 25.13 18.10 56.60
N ALA A 821 26.06 19.00 56.89
CA ALA A 821 27.38 18.98 56.29
C ALA A 821 28.31 18.04 57.09
N LYS A 822 28.86 17.01 56.44
CA LYS A 822 29.68 15.98 57.09
C LYS A 822 31.07 16.48 57.51
N THR A 823 31.66 17.35 56.70
CA THR A 823 33.06 17.79 56.87
C THR A 823 33.24 19.30 56.74
N GLY A 824 32.34 19.99 56.05
CA GLY A 824 32.40 21.43 55.81
C GLY A 824 31.20 22.19 56.37
N GLU A 825 30.80 23.24 55.69
CA GLU A 825 29.81 24.19 56.18
C GLU A 825 28.37 23.76 55.85
N ALA A 826 27.46 23.94 56.82
CA ALA A 826 26.02 23.93 56.59
C ALA A 826 25.50 25.36 56.57
N ASN A 827 25.18 25.86 55.37
CA ASN A 827 24.70 27.22 55.12
C ASN A 827 23.20 27.19 54.79
N VAL A 828 22.39 27.86 55.62
CA VAL A 828 20.95 27.97 55.46
C VAL A 828 20.55 29.44 55.44
N THR A 829 19.98 29.91 54.33
CA THR A 829 19.62 31.31 54.14
C THR A 829 18.17 31.42 53.69
N SER A 830 17.42 32.35 54.26
CA SER A 830 16.02 32.62 53.93
C SER A 830 15.68 34.10 54.13
N ALA A 831 14.52 34.58 53.66
CA ALA A 831 13.98 35.85 54.16
C ALA A 831 13.36 35.65 55.55
N THR A 832 12.60 34.56 55.73
CA THR A 832 12.09 34.07 57.02
C THR A 832 12.41 32.60 57.21
N GLY A 833 12.84 32.21 58.41
CA GLY A 833 13.25 30.84 58.70
C GLY A 833 12.54 30.27 59.91
N THR A 834 12.02 29.05 59.79
CA THR A 834 11.49 28.25 60.90
C THR A 834 12.19 26.91 60.94
N ILE A 835 13.07 26.71 61.92
CA ILE A 835 13.89 25.50 62.04
C ILE A 835 13.26 24.57 63.08
N GLY A 836 12.68 23.46 62.64
CA GLY A 836 12.16 22.39 63.49
C GLY A 836 13.06 21.14 63.54
N GLY A 837 14.00 21.02 62.61
CA GLY A 837 14.92 19.89 62.51
C GLY A 837 16.31 20.13 63.09
N THR A 838 17.26 19.29 62.69
CA THR A 838 18.69 19.46 63.01
C THR A 838 19.43 20.11 61.85
N ILE A 839 20.18 21.19 62.10
CA ILE A 839 21.19 21.74 61.19
C ILE A 839 22.55 21.50 61.81
N SER A 840 23.44 20.81 61.11
CA SER A 840 24.76 20.44 61.64
C SER A 840 25.85 20.52 60.59
N GLY A 841 27.06 20.88 61.01
CA GLY A 841 28.22 21.06 60.12
C GLY A 841 29.50 21.23 60.91
N ASN A 842 30.63 21.35 60.21
CA ASN A 842 31.87 21.81 60.82
C ASN A 842 31.68 23.24 61.33
N THR A 843 31.20 24.11 60.44
CA THR A 843 30.58 25.39 60.77
C THR A 843 29.10 25.34 60.37
N VAL A 844 28.28 26.14 61.05
CA VAL A 844 26.86 26.27 60.72
C VAL A 844 26.51 27.74 60.62
N ASN A 845 25.86 28.15 59.54
CA ASN A 845 25.35 29.50 59.37
C ASN A 845 23.87 29.44 59.01
N VAL A 846 23.02 30.08 59.81
CA VAL A 846 21.58 30.15 59.60
C VAL A 846 21.17 31.62 59.57
N ALA A 847 20.70 32.11 58.42
CA ALA A 847 20.37 33.51 58.23
C ALA A 847 18.92 33.70 57.75
N ALA A 848 18.19 34.59 58.42
CA ALA A 848 16.96 35.22 57.95
C ALA A 848 17.29 36.68 57.60
N ASN A 849 17.36 36.99 56.31
CA ASN A 849 17.93 38.25 55.83
C ASN A 849 16.98 39.46 55.95
N THR A 850 15.67 39.23 55.98
CA THR A 850 14.67 40.32 55.97
C THR A 850 13.58 40.18 57.03
N GLY A 851 13.36 38.98 57.57
CA GLY A 851 12.33 38.69 58.56
C GLY A 851 12.86 37.88 59.74
N SER A 852 11.95 37.20 60.44
CA SER A 852 12.26 36.48 61.67
C SER A 852 12.90 35.11 61.43
N LEU A 853 13.74 34.70 62.38
CA LEU A 853 14.30 33.35 62.46
C LEU A 853 13.79 32.69 63.74
N THR A 854 13.09 31.57 63.63
CA THR A 854 12.61 30.80 64.78
C THR A 854 13.25 29.43 64.82
N ILE A 855 13.91 29.08 65.93
CA ILE A 855 14.36 27.73 66.24
C ILE A 855 13.32 27.11 67.20
N LYS A 856 12.62 26.07 66.74
CA LYS A 856 11.50 25.44 67.47
C LYS A 856 11.97 24.50 68.59
N ASP A 857 11.04 24.14 69.46
CA ASP A 857 11.23 23.07 70.44
C ASP A 857 11.73 21.76 69.77
N GLY A 858 12.73 21.13 70.38
CA GLY A 858 13.40 19.93 69.88
C GLY A 858 14.31 20.13 68.65
N ALA A 859 14.39 21.34 68.07
CA ALA A 859 15.29 21.64 66.97
C ALA A 859 16.73 21.81 67.46
N LYS A 860 17.71 21.47 66.61
CA LYS A 860 19.14 21.50 66.95
C LYS A 860 19.95 22.26 65.91
N VAL A 861 20.86 23.12 66.35
CA VAL A 861 21.88 23.77 65.50
C VAL A 861 23.25 23.43 66.06
N ASP A 862 24.02 22.58 65.39
CA ASP A 862 25.25 21.99 65.94
C ASP A 862 26.46 22.20 65.01
N ALA A 863 27.28 23.21 65.33
CA ALA A 863 28.61 23.35 64.75
C ALA A 863 29.60 22.49 65.54
N THR A 864 30.17 21.50 64.88
CA THR A 864 30.92 20.41 65.50
C THR A 864 32.38 20.76 65.79
N ASN A 865 33.08 21.46 64.89
CA ASN A 865 34.45 21.93 65.18
C ASN A 865 34.70 23.43 64.94
N GLY A 866 33.67 24.19 64.53
CA GLY A 866 33.80 25.59 64.14
C GLY A 866 32.71 26.47 64.74
N ALA A 867 32.52 27.64 64.14
CA ALA A 867 31.52 28.61 64.57
C ALA A 867 30.10 28.18 64.18
N ALA A 868 29.15 28.50 65.06
CA ALA A 868 27.73 28.54 64.73
C ALA A 868 27.29 30.00 64.68
N THR A 869 26.73 30.45 63.56
CA THR A 869 26.24 31.81 63.38
C THR A 869 24.75 31.77 63.07
N LEU A 870 23.94 32.44 63.89
CA LEU A 870 22.54 32.66 63.62
C LEU A 870 22.31 34.15 63.40
N THR A 871 21.68 34.52 62.29
CA THR A 871 21.43 35.92 61.92
C THR A 871 19.96 36.15 61.59
N ALA A 872 19.34 37.18 62.17
CA ALA A 872 18.05 37.73 61.79
C ALA A 872 18.19 39.24 61.57
N THR A 873 18.62 39.65 60.37
CA THR A 873 19.16 41.00 60.10
C THR A 873 18.18 42.13 60.45
N SER A 874 16.88 41.94 60.21
CA SER A 874 15.84 42.94 60.44
C SER A 874 14.62 42.44 61.21
N GLY A 875 14.56 41.14 61.53
CA GLY A 875 13.47 40.52 62.28
C GLY A 875 13.86 40.10 63.70
N GLU A 876 12.93 39.42 64.36
CA GLU A 876 13.18 38.80 65.67
C GLU A 876 13.83 37.43 65.49
N LEU A 877 14.88 37.15 66.25
CA LEU A 877 15.44 35.80 66.39
C LEU A 877 14.86 35.16 67.65
N THR A 878 14.05 34.11 67.49
CA THR A 878 13.43 33.39 68.61
C THR A 878 13.99 31.98 68.70
N THR A 879 14.43 31.55 69.88
CA THR A 879 14.72 30.15 70.19
C THR A 879 13.71 29.70 71.23
N GLN A 880 12.96 28.63 70.97
CA GLN A 880 11.95 28.13 71.90
C GLN A 880 12.57 27.27 73.02
N ALA A 881 11.88 27.17 74.15
CA ALA A 881 12.26 26.22 75.20
C ALA A 881 12.37 24.81 74.61
N GLY A 882 13.49 24.13 74.89
CA GLY A 882 13.81 22.80 74.36
C GLY A 882 14.62 22.78 73.05
N SER A 883 14.87 23.93 72.40
CA SER A 883 15.83 24.01 71.29
C SER A 883 17.29 24.00 71.77
N ASP A 884 18.21 23.40 71.00
CA ASP A 884 19.64 23.29 71.35
C ASP A 884 20.58 23.86 70.27
N ILE A 885 21.33 24.91 70.61
CA ILE A 885 22.26 25.61 69.73
C ILE A 885 23.66 25.51 70.30
N LYS A 886 24.59 24.94 69.52
CA LYS A 886 25.92 24.58 70.00
C LYS A 886 27.00 24.89 68.96
N ALA A 887 28.07 25.54 69.41
CA ALA A 887 29.35 25.64 68.73
C ALA A 887 30.42 24.90 69.56
N THR A 888 30.59 23.61 69.31
CA THR A 888 31.30 22.69 70.22
C THR A 888 32.75 23.10 70.50
N SER A 889 33.47 23.65 69.52
CA SER A 889 34.85 24.14 69.69
C SER A 889 35.09 25.53 69.08
N GLY A 890 34.02 26.28 68.80
CA GLY A 890 34.09 27.59 68.16
C GLY A 890 33.25 28.66 68.85
N THR A 891 33.16 29.82 68.20
CA THR A 891 32.31 30.93 68.66
C THR A 891 30.87 30.70 68.21
N LEU A 892 29.92 30.81 69.14
CA LEU A 892 28.51 30.98 68.82
C LEU A 892 28.23 32.47 68.64
N VAL A 893 27.77 32.88 67.46
CA VAL A 893 27.41 34.27 67.16
C VAL A 893 25.91 34.36 66.88
N ILE A 894 25.22 35.22 67.61
CA ILE A 894 23.80 35.53 67.42
C ILE A 894 23.69 37.00 67.04
N ASN A 895 23.27 37.28 65.80
CA ASN A 895 23.08 38.63 65.29
C ASN A 895 21.60 38.87 65.02
N ALA A 896 20.96 39.80 65.72
CA ALA A 896 19.55 40.12 65.48
C ALA A 896 19.24 41.57 65.85
N LYS A 897 18.12 42.11 65.38
CA LYS A 897 17.61 43.37 65.96
C LYS A 897 17.07 43.11 67.37
N ASP A 898 16.16 42.13 67.45
CA ASP A 898 15.53 41.66 68.67
C ASP A 898 15.80 40.14 68.80
N ALA A 899 16.25 39.68 69.97
CA ALA A 899 16.53 38.28 70.23
C ALA A 899 15.75 37.78 71.46
N LYS A 900 14.96 36.73 71.29
CA LYS A 900 14.27 36.01 72.37
C LYS A 900 14.85 34.60 72.50
N LEU A 901 15.68 34.40 73.51
CA LEU A 901 16.48 33.19 73.70
C LEU A 901 15.93 32.31 74.84
N ASP A 902 14.87 31.54 74.59
CA ASP A 902 14.30 30.58 75.56
C ASP A 902 14.94 29.17 75.52
N GLY A 903 15.81 28.88 74.56
CA GLY A 903 16.51 27.59 74.38
C GLY A 903 17.89 27.51 75.03
N THR A 904 18.63 26.43 74.77
CA THR A 904 20.05 26.32 75.15
C THR A 904 20.95 26.86 74.02
N ALA A 905 21.92 27.68 74.40
CA ALA A 905 22.89 28.29 73.49
C ALA A 905 24.29 28.20 74.11
N SER A 906 25.22 27.47 73.49
CA SER A 906 26.56 27.27 74.05
C SER A 906 27.69 27.28 73.02
N GLY A 907 28.84 27.83 73.40
CA GLY A 907 30.08 27.78 72.62
C GLY A 907 31.32 28.01 73.50
N ASN A 908 32.52 27.93 72.93
CA ASN A 908 33.76 28.35 73.64
C ASN A 908 33.73 29.86 73.93
N ARG A 909 33.10 30.60 73.04
CA ARG A 909 32.74 32.01 73.21
C ARG A 909 31.35 32.20 72.64
N THR A 910 30.51 32.95 73.33
CA THR A 910 29.16 33.27 72.85
C THR A 910 29.04 34.78 72.71
N GLU A 911 28.73 35.25 71.50
CA GLU A 911 28.55 36.66 71.16
C GLU A 911 27.09 36.87 70.77
N VAL A 912 26.38 37.71 71.54
CA VAL A 912 25.00 38.10 71.25
C VAL A 912 24.98 39.57 70.88
N ASN A 913 24.86 39.83 69.59
CA ASN A 913 24.78 41.16 68.99
C ASN A 913 23.32 41.49 68.69
N ALA A 914 22.58 41.94 69.71
CA ALA A 914 21.20 42.39 69.57
C ALA A 914 20.93 43.73 70.27
N THR A 915 20.00 44.53 69.72
CA THR A 915 19.55 45.77 70.36
C THR A 915 18.73 45.47 71.61
N ASN A 916 17.82 44.50 71.50
CA ASN A 916 17.05 43.97 72.62
C ASN A 916 17.24 42.46 72.70
N ALA A 917 17.76 41.96 73.83
CA ALA A 917 17.86 40.53 74.12
C ALA A 917 17.03 40.18 75.36
N SER A 918 16.21 39.14 75.26
CA SER A 918 15.37 38.62 76.35
C SER A 918 15.30 37.09 76.28
N GLY A 919 14.78 36.43 77.31
CA GLY A 919 14.56 34.98 77.29
C GLY A 919 14.85 34.32 78.63
N SER A 920 14.33 33.10 78.78
CA SER A 920 14.49 32.25 79.96
C SER A 920 15.52 31.13 79.78
N GLY A 921 16.15 31.06 78.60
CA GLY A 921 17.08 30.01 78.20
C GLY A 921 18.46 30.11 78.84
N SER A 922 19.30 29.10 78.59
CA SER A 922 20.66 29.04 79.13
C SER A 922 21.68 29.40 78.05
N VAL A 923 22.33 30.55 78.23
CA VAL A 923 23.45 31.01 77.38
C VAL A 923 24.76 30.80 78.13
N THR A 924 25.62 29.92 77.62
CA THR A 924 26.88 29.54 78.29
C THR A 924 28.09 29.72 77.37
N ALA A 925 29.18 30.27 77.92
CA ALA A 925 30.51 30.21 77.33
C ALA A 925 31.34 29.21 78.15
N LYS A 926 32.03 28.29 77.47
CA LYS A 926 32.82 27.23 78.12
C LYS A 926 34.29 27.59 78.33
#